data_AF-A0A8B5WFR4-F1
#
_entry.id   AF-A0A8B5WFR4-F1
#
_cell.length_a   1.000
_cell.length_b   1.000
_cell.length_c   1.000
_cell.angle_alpha   90.00
_cell.angle_beta   90.00
_cell.angle_gamma   90.00
#
_symmetry.space_group_name_H-M   'P 1'
#
loop_
_entity.id
_entity.type
_entity.pdbx_description
1 polymer ?
#
loop_
_entity_poly.entity_id
_entity_poly.type
_entity_poly.pdbx_seq_one_letter_code
_entity_poly.pdbx_strand_id
1 'polypeptide(L)'
;MNTPLLRVMPGAVILHHRGQLLLGLLSGSMASTTITEADLALLARFLRPQDPRAIMQQLAGMAPPAAREALARRLAGWHQRGILVNASQADADSSADSSPASPVRVDDCQHVGAVPPGLALRLGRNFLVQIDADGFLVQRGDGKSLLLDHELVTLLVGFFDGRQPERHFLHGRPGTDPTRLRRAAGWLVEQKLLFPITDETSARRVQLSEVPRQQAVGKRWCDIEADGRIPIYFTPHMENHFPLALGMIFSAIRAFRGGALLERYLPVPITYLEPAAFLEGPYRKFGRGIWLFSNYMWSDQLNLEVSRRVKQDDPGNICIHGGPSTPNYEQACRDWMARHDSVDIAVHGEGEVTTTQVLAAIERDEKGDLVFDKALAEVEGITYRPPGSKELMRTPPRLRMAQPDVVPSPYAEGVFDVYEGRVEAAIVETNRGCPFKCTFCDWGSATNQKITKFELDRVYAEIEWIGRRRVGVLWIADANFGMLKRDLEIAERIVAVKRQFGYPREVVVNYTKNANERLAEIIKVFSDGGIISQGIISIQTSDEQTLEIIDRKNIKTEKYDELIDVFSNLGLPLSTDLMIGLPGITPAAFDRDLQRYIDADVAVKAYPTQLLPNSPMAHPAYIEKYRIRADDEGYLVSCSSYSAEELQQMKWIYHVHTAADGYSALRYVMRFLQWEHDIPAMRLLHDLADQVQTEPDRYPAMTWVLRFFNTEKCMPGGWRRFYDEIAQFLAARYGLQRDSALDTVLTVNELVMPDEARDYPLGRELRHDFVSYFRTHNRLGVTDIKALSSYGPGRFTVSDPNNIRLTDIEHQQYDNHQYFWELNSAVCRPQSIADAGIDSGNDTAEVGQRAAG
;
A
#
# COMPACT_ATOMS: atom_id res chain seq x y z
N MET A 1 -33.50 40.14 -23.67
CA MET A 1 -33.20 38.70 -23.73
C MET A 1 -33.13 38.20 -22.30
N ASN A 2 -34.03 37.32 -21.88
CA ASN A 2 -34.02 36.73 -20.55
C ASN A 2 -32.73 35.93 -20.38
N THR A 3 -31.89 36.30 -19.41
CA THR A 3 -30.77 35.45 -18.98
C THR A 3 -31.35 34.12 -18.49
N PRO A 4 -30.80 32.96 -18.88
CA PRO A 4 -31.27 31.70 -18.34
C PRO A 4 -31.05 31.67 -16.82
N LEU A 5 -32.06 31.20 -16.08
CA LEU A 5 -31.93 30.93 -14.66
C LEU A 5 -31.05 29.69 -14.49
N LEU A 6 -30.01 29.82 -13.68
CA LEU A 6 -29.11 28.73 -13.36
C LEU A 6 -29.44 28.15 -11.99
N ARG A 7 -29.21 26.85 -11.83
CA ARG A 7 -29.18 26.18 -10.53
C ARG A 7 -28.01 25.21 -10.47
N VAL A 8 -27.62 24.80 -9.27
CA VAL A 8 -26.67 23.69 -9.12
C VAL A 8 -27.29 22.42 -9.69
N MET A 9 -26.48 21.63 -10.40
CA MET A 9 -26.89 20.34 -10.94
C MET A 9 -27.48 19.44 -9.84
N PRO A 10 -28.68 18.88 -10.03
CA PRO A 10 -29.25 17.92 -9.09
C PRO A 10 -28.31 16.74 -8.84
N GLY A 11 -28.21 16.31 -7.57
CA GLY A 11 -27.33 15.19 -7.19
C GLY A 11 -25.84 15.55 -7.12
N ALA A 12 -25.46 16.81 -7.32
CA ALA A 12 -24.10 17.26 -7.06
C ALA A 12 -23.73 17.07 -5.57
N VAL A 13 -22.55 16.51 -5.35
CA VAL A 13 -22.04 16.17 -4.02
C VAL A 13 -20.76 16.93 -3.72
N ILE A 14 -20.60 17.32 -2.47
CA ILE A 14 -19.38 17.88 -1.92
C ILE A 14 -18.70 16.77 -1.13
N LEU A 15 -17.50 16.41 -1.57
CA LEU A 15 -16.66 15.38 -0.98
C LEU A 15 -15.38 16.00 -0.46
N HIS A 16 -14.79 15.39 0.56
CA HIS A 16 -13.47 15.76 1.03
C HIS A 16 -12.46 14.69 0.60
N HIS A 17 -11.35 15.13 0.00
CA HIS A 17 -10.24 14.26 -0.39
C HIS A 17 -8.90 14.99 -0.19
N ARG A 18 -7.98 14.38 0.57
CA ARG A 18 -6.59 14.87 0.76
C ARG A 18 -6.46 16.37 1.09
N GLY A 19 -7.29 16.89 2.00
CA GLY A 19 -7.24 18.30 2.39
C GLY A 19 -7.88 19.25 1.36
N GLN A 20 -8.74 18.73 0.49
CA GLN A 20 -9.48 19.52 -0.50
C GLN A 20 -10.96 19.19 -0.47
N LEU A 21 -11.80 20.21 -0.70
CA LEU A 21 -13.21 20.03 -0.98
C LEU A 21 -13.40 19.90 -2.49
N LEU A 22 -14.02 18.81 -2.91
CA LEU A 22 -14.30 18.49 -4.30
C LEU A 22 -15.80 18.53 -4.54
N LEU A 23 -16.22 19.24 -5.60
CA LEU A 23 -17.60 19.25 -6.08
C LEU A 23 -17.70 18.41 -7.35
N GLY A 24 -18.60 17.44 -7.34
CA GLY A 24 -18.70 16.42 -8.39
C GLY A 24 -20.04 15.68 -8.38
N LEU A 25 -20.11 14.59 -9.14
CA LEU A 25 -21.11 13.54 -8.97
C LEU A 25 -20.47 12.36 -8.24
N LEU A 26 -21.24 11.67 -7.40
CA LEU A 26 -20.75 10.52 -6.63
C LEU A 26 -20.25 9.38 -7.55
N SER A 27 -20.85 9.22 -8.73
CA SER A 27 -20.43 8.28 -9.76
C SER A 27 -19.10 8.63 -10.44
N GLY A 28 -18.63 9.88 -10.31
CA GLY A 28 -17.47 10.39 -11.03
C GLY A 28 -17.67 10.58 -12.54
N SER A 29 -18.92 10.57 -13.04
CA SER A 29 -19.24 10.86 -14.46
C SER A 29 -18.97 12.32 -14.83
N MET A 30 -19.10 13.23 -13.86
CA MET A 30 -18.66 14.63 -13.96
C MET A 30 -17.28 14.81 -13.34
N ALA A 31 -16.37 15.43 -14.08
CA ALA A 31 -15.06 15.83 -13.57
C ALA A 31 -15.20 16.73 -12.33
N SER A 32 -14.55 16.33 -11.23
CA SER A 32 -14.62 17.10 -9.99
C SER A 32 -13.87 18.44 -10.11
N THR A 33 -14.28 19.41 -9.30
CA THR A 33 -13.54 20.67 -9.13
C THR A 33 -13.29 20.94 -7.67
N THR A 34 -12.09 21.43 -7.36
CA THR A 34 -11.80 21.96 -6.03
C THR A 34 -12.66 23.19 -5.76
N ILE A 35 -13.24 23.25 -4.56
CA ILE A 35 -14.01 24.37 -4.04
C ILE A 35 -13.44 24.82 -2.68
N THR A 36 -13.81 26.04 -2.28
CA THR A 36 -13.43 26.67 -1.01
C THR A 36 -14.67 26.91 -0.14
N GLU A 37 -14.49 27.29 1.12
CA GLU A 37 -15.60 27.74 1.99
C GLU A 37 -16.39 28.90 1.36
N ALA A 38 -15.72 29.83 0.67
CA ALA A 38 -16.37 30.94 -0.03
C ALA A 38 -17.22 30.46 -1.21
N ASP A 39 -16.80 29.39 -1.90
CA ASP A 39 -17.57 28.78 -2.96
C ASP A 39 -18.86 28.14 -2.44
N LEU A 40 -18.89 27.60 -1.21
CA LEU A 40 -20.12 27.07 -0.59
C LEU A 40 -21.18 28.16 -0.41
N ALA A 41 -20.77 29.32 0.08
CA ALA A 41 -21.66 30.47 0.22
C ALA A 41 -22.18 30.96 -1.14
N LEU A 42 -21.39 30.82 -2.21
CA LEU A 42 -21.80 31.13 -3.56
C LEU A 42 -22.76 30.09 -4.13
N LEU A 43 -22.48 28.79 -3.97
CA LEU A 43 -23.37 27.68 -4.36
C LEU A 43 -24.73 27.78 -3.68
N ALA A 44 -24.75 28.21 -2.41
CA ALA A 44 -25.99 28.45 -1.66
C ALA A 44 -26.95 29.45 -2.35
N ARG A 45 -26.43 30.35 -3.21
CA ARG A 45 -27.25 31.29 -3.99
C ARG A 45 -27.91 30.68 -5.23
N PHE A 46 -27.47 29.49 -5.62
CA PHE A 46 -27.94 28.74 -6.79
C PHE A 46 -28.64 27.42 -6.41
N LEU A 47 -28.98 27.21 -5.13
CA LEU A 47 -29.80 26.06 -4.70
C LEU A 47 -31.17 26.07 -5.38
N ARG A 48 -31.73 27.28 -5.54
CA ARG A 48 -32.93 27.55 -6.35
C ARG A 48 -32.55 28.29 -7.64
N PRO A 49 -33.35 28.18 -8.72
CA PRO A 49 -33.11 28.89 -9.97
C PRO A 49 -32.88 30.38 -9.75
N GLN A 50 -31.73 30.88 -10.20
CA GLN A 50 -31.30 32.25 -9.95
C GLN A 50 -30.64 32.88 -11.18
N ASP A 51 -30.85 34.19 -11.39
CA ASP A 51 -30.16 34.94 -12.45
C ASP A 51 -28.73 35.29 -11.99
N PRO A 52 -27.68 34.78 -12.66
CA PRO A 52 -26.30 35.13 -12.33
C PRO A 52 -26.03 36.64 -12.35
N ARG A 53 -26.74 37.40 -13.21
CA ARG A 53 -26.58 38.86 -13.29
C ARG A 53 -27.08 39.55 -12.04
N ALA A 54 -28.16 39.05 -11.43
CA ALA A 54 -28.70 39.62 -10.20
C ALA A 54 -27.70 39.48 -9.03
N ILE A 55 -27.02 38.33 -8.93
CA ILE A 55 -25.94 38.13 -7.94
C ILE A 55 -24.77 39.08 -8.20
N MET A 56 -24.34 39.20 -9.47
CA MET A 56 -23.26 40.11 -9.84
C MET A 56 -23.60 41.59 -9.55
N GLN A 57 -24.86 41.99 -9.70
CA GLN A 57 -25.35 43.34 -9.37
C GLN A 57 -25.38 43.58 -7.85
N GLN A 58 -25.83 42.61 -7.05
CA GLN A 58 -25.80 42.71 -5.59
C GLN A 58 -24.37 42.89 -5.05
N LEU A 59 -23.38 42.26 -5.69
CA LEU A 59 -21.97 42.36 -5.31
C LEU A 59 -21.26 43.60 -5.88
N ALA A 60 -21.84 44.27 -6.87
CA ALA A 60 -21.24 45.42 -7.54
C ALA A 60 -20.99 46.62 -6.62
N GLY A 61 -21.73 46.74 -5.51
CA GLY A 61 -21.54 47.78 -4.49
C GLY A 61 -20.68 47.37 -3.29
N MET A 62 -20.26 46.11 -3.19
CA MET A 62 -19.62 45.55 -1.98
C MET A 62 -18.20 44.99 -2.22
N ALA A 63 -17.80 44.74 -3.47
CA ALA A 63 -16.54 44.07 -3.80
C ALA A 63 -15.70 44.82 -4.86
N PRO A 64 -14.35 44.79 -4.78
CA PRO A 64 -13.46 45.40 -5.78
C PRO A 64 -13.64 44.84 -7.20
N PRO A 65 -13.26 45.58 -8.26
CA PRO A 65 -13.34 45.11 -9.66
C PRO A 65 -12.69 43.74 -9.89
N ALA A 66 -11.49 43.49 -9.36
CA ALA A 66 -10.78 42.23 -9.51
C ALA A 66 -11.54 41.03 -8.91
N ALA A 67 -12.21 41.22 -7.77
CA ALA A 67 -13.03 40.18 -7.14
C ALA A 67 -14.27 39.84 -7.98
N ARG A 68 -14.88 40.84 -8.62
CA ARG A 68 -16.03 40.65 -9.52
C ARG A 68 -15.63 39.87 -10.77
N GLU A 69 -14.46 40.19 -11.35
CA GLU A 69 -13.96 39.47 -12.52
C GLU A 69 -13.60 38.01 -12.19
N ALA A 70 -12.98 37.78 -11.03
CA ALA A 70 -12.69 36.43 -10.54
C ALA A 70 -13.98 35.61 -10.33
N LEU A 71 -15.02 36.22 -9.74
CA LEU A 71 -16.32 35.59 -9.56
C LEU A 71 -17.01 35.26 -10.89
N ALA A 72 -16.98 36.18 -11.85
CA ALA A 72 -17.55 35.94 -13.18
C ALA A 72 -16.86 34.76 -13.88
N ARG A 73 -15.52 34.70 -13.81
CA ARG A 73 -14.75 33.54 -14.31
C ARG A 73 -15.11 32.25 -13.59
N ARG A 74 -15.30 32.29 -12.26
CA ARG A 74 -15.67 31.14 -11.44
C ARG A 74 -17.04 30.57 -11.86
N LEU A 75 -18.06 31.43 -11.98
CA LEU A 75 -19.41 31.03 -12.41
C LEU A 75 -19.42 30.51 -13.84
N ALA A 76 -18.71 31.16 -14.77
CA ALA A 76 -18.58 30.69 -16.14
C ALA A 76 -17.91 29.30 -16.20
N GLY A 77 -16.85 29.09 -15.39
CA GLY A 77 -16.18 27.80 -15.27
C GLY A 77 -17.10 26.70 -14.72
N TRP A 78 -17.93 27.00 -13.72
CA TRP A 78 -18.91 26.04 -13.20
C TRP A 78 -20.00 25.70 -14.21
N HIS A 79 -20.50 26.68 -14.96
CA HIS A 79 -21.46 26.41 -16.02
C HIS A 79 -20.85 25.57 -17.15
N GLN A 80 -19.61 25.85 -17.56
CA GLN A 80 -18.90 25.07 -18.58
C GLN A 80 -18.67 23.62 -18.15
N ARG A 81 -18.44 23.37 -16.86
CA ARG A 81 -18.23 22.02 -16.29
C ARG A 81 -19.53 21.28 -15.97
N GLY A 82 -20.70 21.89 -16.19
CA GLY A 82 -21.99 21.28 -15.86
C GLY A 82 -22.36 21.31 -14.37
N ILE A 83 -21.62 22.05 -13.54
CA ILE A 83 -21.93 22.24 -12.12
C ILE A 83 -23.14 23.16 -11.95
N LEU A 84 -23.20 24.22 -12.76
CA LEU A 84 -24.37 25.07 -12.90
C LEU A 84 -25.06 24.73 -14.22
N VAL A 85 -26.34 24.38 -14.16
CA VAL A 85 -27.15 23.99 -15.33
C VAL A 85 -28.35 24.91 -15.47
N ASN A 86 -28.91 25.00 -16.67
CA ASN A 86 -30.14 25.76 -16.88
C ASN A 86 -31.29 25.08 -16.14
N ALA A 87 -32.07 25.85 -15.38
CA ALA A 87 -33.16 25.31 -14.57
C ALA A 87 -34.17 24.50 -15.40
N SER A 88 -34.49 24.95 -16.62
CA SER A 88 -35.40 24.26 -17.55
C SER A 88 -34.88 22.91 -18.07
N GLN A 89 -33.59 22.61 -17.93
CA GLN A 89 -32.98 21.33 -18.31
C GLN A 89 -32.94 20.33 -17.14
N ALA A 90 -33.02 20.82 -15.90
CA ALA A 90 -32.89 20.00 -14.68
C ALA A 90 -34.23 19.39 -14.20
N ASP A 91 -35.36 20.01 -14.53
CA ASP A 91 -36.69 19.60 -14.04
C ASP A 91 -37.28 18.42 -14.85
N ALA A 92 -36.58 17.91 -15.87
CA ALA A 92 -37.03 16.76 -16.68
C ALA A 92 -36.70 15.39 -16.04
N ASP A 93 -35.77 15.34 -15.07
CA ASP A 93 -35.24 14.07 -14.49
C ASP A 93 -35.51 13.90 -12.98
N SER A 94 -36.13 14.87 -12.29
CA SER A 94 -36.34 14.77 -10.84
C SER A 94 -37.65 14.05 -10.48
N SER A 95 -37.58 12.73 -10.32
CA SER A 95 -38.57 11.97 -9.55
C SER A 95 -37.99 11.62 -8.17
N ALA A 96 -38.08 12.54 -7.22
CA ALA A 96 -37.79 12.22 -5.82
C ALA A 96 -38.64 13.07 -4.88
N ASP A 97 -39.64 12.39 -4.33
CA ASP A 97 -40.48 12.79 -3.21
C ASP A 97 -39.59 12.87 -1.95
N SER A 98 -39.31 14.06 -1.43
CA SER A 98 -38.74 14.21 -0.09
C SER A 98 -39.38 15.38 0.65
N SER A 99 -39.86 15.06 1.85
CA SER A 99 -40.66 15.92 2.71
C SER A 99 -39.88 17.18 3.15
N PRO A 100 -40.53 18.36 3.26
CA PRO A 100 -39.86 19.63 3.53
C PRO A 100 -39.50 19.75 5.02
N ALA A 101 -38.43 19.07 5.46
CA ALA A 101 -37.81 19.42 6.73
C ALA A 101 -37.10 20.77 6.57
N SER A 102 -37.37 21.73 7.46
CA SER A 102 -36.64 23.01 7.42
C SER A 102 -35.15 22.79 7.74
N PRO A 103 -34.21 23.48 7.07
CA PRO A 103 -32.79 23.34 7.34
C PRO A 103 -32.44 23.71 8.78
N VAL A 104 -31.64 22.88 9.44
CA VAL A 104 -31.06 23.17 10.75
C VAL A 104 -30.04 24.29 10.59
N ARG A 105 -30.16 25.30 11.46
CA ARG A 105 -29.31 26.48 11.50
C ARG A 105 -28.39 26.42 12.72
N VAL A 106 -27.32 27.20 12.66
CA VAL A 106 -26.41 27.39 13.81
C VAL A 106 -27.15 27.81 15.08
N ASP A 107 -28.21 28.63 14.96
CA ASP A 107 -29.00 29.10 16.10
C ASP A 107 -29.90 28.03 16.73
N ASP A 108 -30.22 26.97 15.99
CA ASP A 108 -30.98 25.83 16.53
C ASP A 108 -30.13 24.95 17.46
N CYS A 109 -28.79 25.06 17.35
CA CYS A 109 -27.83 24.23 18.07
C CYS A 109 -27.51 24.73 19.50
N GLN A 110 -28.17 25.80 19.96
CA GLN A 110 -27.82 26.47 21.21
C GLN A 110 -28.11 25.65 22.49
N HIS A 111 -28.89 24.57 22.38
CA HIS A 111 -29.24 23.69 23.49
C HIS A 111 -28.11 22.72 23.91
N VAL A 112 -27.08 22.57 23.08
CA VAL A 112 -25.93 21.67 23.31
C VAL A 112 -24.79 22.39 24.05
N GLY A 113 -23.99 21.63 24.80
CA GLY A 113 -22.76 22.13 25.43
C GLY A 113 -21.75 22.63 24.40
N ALA A 114 -21.07 23.74 24.70
CA ALA A 114 -19.99 24.23 23.83
C ALA A 114 -18.78 23.30 23.91
N VAL A 115 -18.17 22.98 22.76
CA VAL A 115 -16.89 22.26 22.72
C VAL A 115 -15.83 23.07 23.47
N PRO A 116 -14.97 22.44 24.31
CA PRO A 116 -13.90 23.14 25.02
C PRO A 116 -12.95 23.89 24.07
N PRO A 117 -12.46 25.08 24.44
CA PRO A 117 -11.39 25.76 23.69
C PRO A 117 -10.16 24.85 23.56
N GLY A 118 -9.54 24.80 22.38
CA GLY A 118 -8.37 23.98 22.08
C GLY A 118 -8.63 22.49 21.80
N LEU A 119 -9.88 21.99 21.94
CA LEU A 119 -10.19 20.61 21.52
C LEU A 119 -10.12 20.53 20.00
N ALA A 120 -9.19 19.73 19.49
CA ALA A 120 -9.10 19.46 18.06
C ALA A 120 -10.24 18.52 17.65
N LEU A 121 -10.91 18.85 16.55
CA LEU A 121 -11.98 18.04 15.96
C LEU A 121 -11.55 17.61 14.57
N ARG A 122 -12.04 16.45 14.14
CA ARG A 122 -11.94 16.00 12.75
C ARG A 122 -13.30 15.72 12.17
N LEU A 123 -13.40 15.89 10.86
CA LEU A 123 -14.55 15.47 10.07
C LEU A 123 -14.61 13.94 9.99
N GLY A 124 -15.83 13.41 9.90
CA GLY A 124 -16.02 12.00 9.59
C GLY A 124 -15.62 11.64 8.15
N ARG A 125 -15.35 10.35 7.88
CA ARG A 125 -15.04 9.75 6.57
C ARG A 125 -16.31 9.34 5.82
N ASN A 126 -17.29 8.76 6.50
CA ASN A 126 -18.45 8.11 5.86
C ASN A 126 -19.69 9.01 5.82
N PHE A 127 -19.52 10.29 5.49
CA PHE A 127 -20.64 11.22 5.32
C PHE A 127 -20.68 11.74 3.88
N LEU A 128 -21.85 12.18 3.45
CA LEU A 128 -22.08 12.76 2.13
C LEU A 128 -22.78 14.10 2.30
N VAL A 129 -22.30 15.12 1.60
CA VAL A 129 -23.03 16.39 1.47
C VAL A 129 -23.56 16.47 0.06
N GLN A 130 -24.87 16.32 -0.10
CA GLN A 130 -25.56 16.52 -1.36
C GLN A 130 -26.21 17.89 -1.39
N ILE A 131 -26.11 18.57 -2.53
CA ILE A 131 -26.74 19.87 -2.71
C ILE A 131 -28.23 19.66 -3.03
N ASP A 132 -29.09 20.31 -2.25
CA ASP A 132 -30.54 20.21 -2.35
C ASP A 132 -31.18 21.59 -2.62
N ALA A 133 -32.45 21.63 -3.03
CA ALA A 133 -33.14 22.87 -3.35
C ALA A 133 -33.33 23.80 -2.12
N ASP A 134 -33.43 23.20 -0.93
CA ASP A 134 -33.71 23.92 0.31
C ASP A 134 -32.50 24.03 1.25
N GLY A 135 -31.37 23.41 0.92
CA GLY A 135 -30.16 23.45 1.73
C GLY A 135 -29.11 22.44 1.29
N PHE A 136 -28.36 21.92 2.25
CA PHE A 136 -27.35 20.89 2.05
C PHE A 136 -27.78 19.62 2.78
N LEU A 137 -28.16 18.59 2.03
CA LEU A 137 -28.54 17.30 2.57
C LEU A 137 -27.29 16.55 3.00
N VAL A 138 -27.10 16.41 4.30
CA VAL A 138 -26.00 15.66 4.90
C VAL A 138 -26.49 14.26 5.28
N GLN A 139 -25.94 13.24 4.62
CA GLN A 139 -26.19 11.84 4.96
C GLN A 139 -25.04 11.31 5.81
N ARG A 140 -25.38 10.70 6.94
CA ARG A 140 -24.45 10.10 7.91
C ARG A 140 -24.18 8.63 7.57
N GLY A 141 -23.09 8.08 8.10
CA GLY A 141 -22.74 6.66 7.94
C GLY A 141 -23.79 5.67 8.48
N ASP A 142 -24.57 6.08 9.48
CA ASP A 142 -25.67 5.30 10.05
C ASP A 142 -26.99 5.40 9.26
N GLY A 143 -26.98 6.02 8.07
CA GLY A 143 -28.12 6.13 7.16
C GLY A 143 -29.11 7.24 7.51
N LYS A 144 -28.83 8.05 8.55
CA LYS A 144 -29.66 9.22 8.89
C LYS A 144 -29.29 10.42 8.03
N SER A 145 -30.29 11.21 7.67
CA SER A 145 -30.13 12.43 6.87
C SER A 145 -30.51 13.67 7.67
N LEU A 146 -29.77 14.76 7.47
CA LEU A 146 -30.01 16.07 8.06
C LEU A 146 -29.95 17.11 6.95
N LEU A 147 -30.91 18.03 6.90
CA LEU A 147 -30.81 19.19 6.02
C LEU A 147 -30.16 20.33 6.79
N LEU A 148 -28.98 20.77 6.35
CA LEU A 148 -28.23 21.85 6.98
C LEU A 148 -28.28 23.12 6.12
N ASP A 149 -28.24 24.27 6.77
CA ASP A 149 -28.03 25.53 6.06
C ASP A 149 -26.55 25.72 5.65
N HIS A 150 -26.31 26.77 4.85
CA HIS A 150 -24.96 27.06 4.36
C HIS A 150 -23.97 27.43 5.47
N GLU A 151 -24.42 27.98 6.60
CA GLU A 151 -23.54 28.39 7.70
C GLU A 151 -23.02 27.15 8.43
N LEU A 152 -23.93 26.22 8.73
CA LEU A 152 -23.64 24.98 9.43
C LEU A 152 -22.86 23.98 8.56
N VAL A 153 -23.15 23.90 7.25
CA VAL A 153 -22.34 23.06 6.35
C VAL A 153 -20.92 23.61 6.16
N THR A 154 -20.78 24.95 6.10
CA THR A 154 -19.45 25.59 6.03
C THR A 154 -18.66 25.31 7.31
N LEU A 155 -19.32 25.38 8.46
CA LEU A 155 -18.73 24.99 9.73
C LEU A 155 -18.30 23.51 9.73
N LEU A 156 -19.18 22.61 9.30
CA LEU A 156 -18.90 21.17 9.24
C LEU A 156 -17.67 20.88 8.38
N VAL A 157 -17.66 21.38 7.13
CA VAL A 157 -16.54 21.11 6.23
C VAL A 157 -15.26 21.77 6.73
N GLY A 158 -15.30 22.92 7.40
CA GLY A 158 -14.11 23.61 7.91
C GLY A 158 -13.19 22.72 8.74
N PHE A 159 -13.71 21.69 9.42
CA PHE A 159 -12.91 20.74 10.19
C PHE A 159 -12.23 19.63 9.37
N PHE A 160 -12.16 19.74 8.03
CA PHE A 160 -11.55 18.74 7.16
C PHE A 160 -10.02 18.60 7.36
N ASP A 161 -9.33 19.67 7.75
CA ASP A 161 -7.86 19.74 7.86
C ASP A 161 -7.30 19.30 9.22
N GLY A 162 -8.14 18.83 10.15
CA GLY A 162 -7.71 18.38 11.49
C GLY A 162 -7.02 19.47 12.34
N ARG A 163 -7.21 20.75 12.01
CA ARG A 163 -6.63 21.89 12.74
C ARG A 163 -7.61 22.50 13.74
N GLN A 164 -7.03 23.16 14.74
CA GLN A 164 -7.73 23.73 15.89
C GLN A 164 -8.90 24.68 15.48
N PRO A 165 -10.06 24.56 16.16
CA PRO A 165 -11.23 25.45 16.05
C PRO A 165 -10.91 26.94 15.84
N GLU A 166 -9.90 27.44 16.54
CA GLU A 166 -9.56 28.85 16.64
C GLU A 166 -9.07 29.46 15.31
N ARG A 167 -8.62 28.66 14.33
CA ARG A 167 -8.24 29.17 12.98
C ARG A 167 -9.42 29.38 12.04
N HIS A 168 -10.50 28.60 12.17
CA HIS A 168 -11.73 28.81 11.38
C HIS A 168 -12.62 29.87 12.02
N PHE A 169 -12.57 30.03 13.34
CA PHE A 169 -13.42 30.96 14.08
C PHE A 169 -12.95 32.42 14.09
N LEU A 170 -11.71 32.75 13.66
CA LEU A 170 -11.10 34.06 13.95
C LEU A 170 -10.47 34.83 12.79
N HIS A 171 -10.80 34.54 11.53
CA HIS A 171 -10.39 35.43 10.42
C HIS A 171 -11.57 35.95 9.60
N GLY A 172 -12.15 37.07 10.05
CA GLY A 172 -12.60 38.10 9.10
C GLY A 172 -14.04 38.63 9.15
N ARG A 173 -14.93 38.18 10.06
CA ARG A 173 -16.25 38.81 10.21
C ARG A 173 -16.39 39.54 11.55
N PRO A 174 -16.52 40.89 11.55
CA PRO A 174 -16.88 41.63 12.75
C PRO A 174 -18.24 41.15 13.29
N GLY A 175 -18.31 40.69 14.55
CA GLY A 175 -19.57 40.42 15.26
C GLY A 175 -19.97 38.94 15.46
N THR A 176 -19.16 37.96 15.06
CA THR A 176 -19.46 36.53 15.33
C THR A 176 -19.07 36.13 16.76
N ASP A 177 -20.03 35.65 17.57
CA ASP A 177 -19.79 35.10 18.92
C ASP A 177 -19.10 33.71 18.83
N PRO A 178 -17.86 33.55 19.32
CA PRO A 178 -17.17 32.25 19.32
C PRO A 178 -17.91 31.16 20.10
N THR A 179 -18.72 31.52 21.10
CA THR A 179 -19.49 30.56 21.90
C THR A 179 -20.61 29.93 21.08
N ARG A 180 -21.29 30.72 20.25
CA ARG A 180 -22.32 30.26 19.30
C ARG A 180 -21.78 29.15 18.39
N LEU A 181 -20.60 29.38 17.79
CA LEU A 181 -20.02 28.42 16.86
C LEU A 181 -19.46 27.16 17.55
N ARG A 182 -18.91 27.28 18.77
CA ARG A 182 -18.50 26.11 19.57
C ARG A 182 -19.69 25.24 20.00
N ARG A 183 -20.88 25.80 20.20
CA ARG A 183 -22.10 25.01 20.45
C ARG A 183 -22.57 24.29 19.19
N ALA A 184 -22.54 24.94 18.04
CA ALA A 184 -22.84 24.28 16.77
C ALA A 184 -21.86 23.15 16.45
N ALA A 185 -20.55 23.34 16.71
CA ALA A 185 -19.57 22.26 16.63
C ALA A 185 -19.90 21.12 17.62
N GLY A 186 -20.33 21.43 18.84
CA GLY A 186 -20.78 20.45 19.83
C GLY A 186 -21.99 19.64 19.35
N TRP A 187 -22.96 20.31 18.74
CA TRP A 187 -24.10 19.64 18.11
C TRP A 187 -23.66 18.74 16.96
N LEU A 188 -22.73 19.17 16.09
CA LEU A 188 -22.18 18.31 15.03
C LEU A 188 -21.44 17.07 15.58
N VAL A 189 -20.83 17.17 16.77
CA VAL A 189 -20.27 16.02 17.50
C VAL A 189 -21.36 15.08 18.00
N GLU A 190 -22.44 15.59 18.61
CA GLU A 190 -23.60 14.77 19.00
C GLU A 190 -24.26 14.09 17.80
N GLN A 191 -24.23 14.74 16.63
CA GLN A 191 -24.70 14.16 15.38
C GLN A 191 -23.73 13.17 14.73
N LYS A 192 -22.57 12.87 15.35
CA LYS A 192 -21.53 11.98 14.81
C LYS A 192 -21.04 12.39 13.42
N LEU A 193 -21.04 13.70 13.14
CA LEU A 193 -20.48 14.30 11.92
C LEU A 193 -19.05 14.82 12.15
N LEU A 194 -18.78 15.26 13.38
CA LEU A 194 -17.45 15.61 13.87
C LEU A 194 -17.06 14.66 14.99
N PHE A 195 -15.76 14.37 15.09
CA PHE A 195 -15.20 13.52 16.13
C PHE A 195 -14.08 14.25 16.86
N PRO A 196 -14.04 14.18 18.21
CA PRO A 196 -12.92 14.73 18.97
C PRO A 196 -11.64 13.97 18.66
N ILE A 197 -10.56 14.71 18.43
CA ILE A 197 -9.21 14.13 18.36
C ILE A 197 -8.72 13.98 19.80
N THR A 198 -8.91 12.79 20.38
CA THR A 198 -8.37 12.38 21.68
C THR A 198 -7.02 11.69 21.53
N ASP A 199 -6.30 11.52 22.65
CA ASP A 199 -5.10 10.69 22.68
C ASP A 199 -5.39 9.27 22.16
N GLU A 200 -6.59 8.68 22.30
CA GLU A 200 -6.89 7.37 21.70
C GLU A 200 -7.02 7.41 20.16
N THR A 201 -7.52 8.52 19.60
CA THR A 201 -7.57 8.74 18.14
C THR A 201 -6.21 9.13 17.54
N SER A 202 -5.27 9.64 18.35
CA SER A 202 -3.87 9.90 17.95
C SER A 202 -2.92 8.73 18.31
N ALA A 203 -3.24 7.93 19.33
CA ALA A 203 -2.38 6.89 19.92
C ALA A 203 -2.56 5.51 19.28
N ARG A 204 -3.59 5.29 18.48
CA ARG A 204 -3.64 4.13 17.58
C ARG A 204 -3.52 4.54 16.13
N ARG A 205 -2.49 5.32 15.84
CA ARG A 205 -1.91 5.33 14.49
C ARG A 205 -1.41 3.94 14.06
N VAL A 206 -1.68 2.84 14.79
CA VAL A 206 -0.62 1.94 15.28
C VAL A 206 0.54 2.86 15.67
N GLN A 207 0.83 3.08 16.96
CA GLN A 207 2.17 3.58 17.23
C GLN A 207 3.10 2.60 16.50
N LEU A 208 3.64 3.00 15.34
CA LEU A 208 4.87 2.49 14.75
C LEU A 208 5.81 2.67 15.91
N SER A 209 5.88 1.61 16.73
CA SER A 209 6.14 1.72 18.16
C SER A 209 7.29 2.66 18.29
N GLU A 210 7.09 3.89 18.80
CA GLU A 210 8.03 5.02 18.56
C GLU A 210 9.42 4.42 18.60
N VAL A 211 10.01 4.17 17.42
CA VAL A 211 11.18 3.30 17.41
C VAL A 211 12.19 4.17 18.13
N PRO A 212 12.64 3.78 19.33
CA PRO A 212 13.47 4.66 20.10
C PRO A 212 14.62 5.01 19.18
N ARG A 213 14.81 6.31 18.87
CA ARG A 213 15.93 6.73 18.03
C ARG A 213 17.15 6.04 18.61
N GLN A 214 17.74 5.13 17.84
CA GLN A 214 18.81 4.34 18.38
C GLN A 214 19.92 5.32 18.72
N GLN A 215 20.36 5.31 19.98
CA GLN A 215 21.46 6.17 20.38
C GLN A 215 22.69 5.68 19.64
N ALA A 216 23.23 6.51 18.76
CA ALA A 216 24.43 6.17 18.01
C ALA A 216 25.57 5.83 19.00
N VAL A 217 26.16 4.65 18.83
CA VAL A 217 27.33 4.20 19.60
C VAL A 217 28.53 4.25 18.66
N GLY A 218 29.25 5.36 18.68
CA GLY A 218 30.41 5.59 17.83
C GLY A 218 30.52 7.05 17.38
N LYS A 219 31.53 7.37 16.56
CA LYS A 219 31.70 8.72 16.00
C LYS A 219 30.79 8.89 14.78
N ARG A 220 29.99 9.94 14.77
CA ARG A 220 29.21 10.32 13.58
C ARG A 220 30.13 10.96 12.56
N TRP A 221 29.69 11.06 11.31
CA TRP A 221 30.47 11.71 10.25
C TRP A 221 30.83 13.17 10.62
N CYS A 222 29.96 13.87 11.34
CA CYS A 222 30.22 15.24 11.80
C CYS A 222 31.32 15.32 12.87
N ASP A 223 31.60 14.23 13.59
CA ASP A 223 32.62 14.13 14.63
C ASP A 223 33.97 13.57 14.10
N ILE A 224 34.03 13.20 12.81
CA ILE A 224 35.23 12.67 12.15
C ILE A 224 35.91 13.78 11.34
N GLU A 225 37.18 14.07 11.62
CA GLU A 225 37.97 15.04 10.84
C GLU A 225 38.48 14.44 9.53
N ALA A 226 38.62 15.28 8.50
CA ALA A 226 39.29 14.88 7.27
C ALA A 226 40.80 14.72 7.54
N ASP A 227 41.36 13.55 7.22
CA ASP A 227 42.74 13.18 7.57
C ASP A 227 43.62 12.87 6.35
N GLY A 228 43.19 13.29 5.16
CA GLY A 228 43.90 13.11 3.89
C GLY A 228 43.64 11.79 3.17
N ARG A 229 43.03 10.80 3.86
CA ARG A 229 42.53 9.58 3.21
C ARG A 229 41.39 9.91 2.24
N ILE A 230 41.20 9.05 1.24
CA ILE A 230 40.15 9.21 0.22
C ILE A 230 38.79 8.86 0.87
N PRO A 231 37.81 9.77 0.92
CA PRO A 231 36.51 9.45 1.48
C PRO A 231 35.74 8.46 0.59
N ILE A 232 35.08 7.50 1.23
CA ILE A 232 34.11 6.60 0.58
C ILE A 232 32.71 6.94 1.12
N TYR A 233 31.84 7.33 0.21
CA TYR A 233 30.45 7.67 0.46
C TYR A 233 29.54 6.50 0.11
N PHE A 234 28.61 6.19 1.01
CA PHE A 234 27.58 5.15 0.82
C PHE A 234 26.23 5.85 0.66
N THR A 235 25.48 5.50 -0.38
CA THR A 235 24.20 6.18 -0.70
C THR A 235 23.01 5.27 -0.38
N PRO A 236 22.51 5.24 0.87
CA PRO A 236 21.27 4.54 1.21
C PRO A 236 20.06 5.28 0.62
N HIS A 237 18.96 4.55 0.39
CA HIS A 237 17.80 5.07 -0.33
C HIS A 237 16.47 5.02 0.46
N MET A 238 16.42 4.35 1.62
CA MET A 238 15.27 4.47 2.53
C MET A 238 15.75 4.71 3.97
N GLU A 239 14.96 5.48 4.71
CA GLU A 239 15.23 5.86 6.11
C GLU A 239 14.85 4.74 7.11
N ASN A 240 13.87 3.91 6.75
CA ASN A 240 13.17 3.01 7.66
C ASN A 240 13.82 1.62 7.83
N HIS A 241 14.98 1.34 7.22
CA HIS A 241 15.68 0.07 7.38
C HIS A 241 17.21 0.23 7.37
N PHE A 242 17.92 -0.73 7.96
CA PHE A 242 19.37 -0.80 7.82
C PHE A 242 19.79 -1.24 6.41
N PRO A 243 20.65 -0.48 5.70
CA PRO A 243 21.01 -0.77 4.31
C PRO A 243 22.02 -1.92 4.23
N LEU A 244 21.54 -3.18 4.34
CA LEU A 244 22.35 -4.39 4.46
C LEU A 244 23.43 -4.50 3.37
N ALA A 245 23.09 -4.28 2.10
CA ALA A 245 24.05 -4.39 0.99
C ALA A 245 25.24 -3.44 1.14
N LEU A 246 24.99 -2.17 1.49
CA LEU A 246 26.04 -1.19 1.75
C LEU A 246 26.83 -1.51 3.03
N GLY A 247 26.15 -2.02 4.07
CA GLY A 247 26.80 -2.48 5.29
C GLY A 247 27.74 -3.68 5.07
N MET A 248 27.35 -4.63 4.22
CA MET A 248 28.19 -5.76 3.83
C MET A 248 29.44 -5.29 3.08
N ILE A 249 29.29 -4.34 2.14
CA ILE A 249 30.43 -3.74 1.44
C ILE A 249 31.34 -2.97 2.42
N PHE A 250 30.76 -2.20 3.35
CA PHE A 250 31.53 -1.51 4.40
C PHE A 250 32.36 -2.50 5.23
N SER A 251 31.74 -3.60 5.66
CA SER A 251 32.40 -4.66 6.44
C SER A 251 33.51 -5.34 5.64
N ALA A 252 33.27 -5.60 4.35
CA ALA A 252 34.29 -6.11 3.44
C ALA A 252 35.50 -5.16 3.31
N ILE A 253 35.26 -3.84 3.20
CA ILE A 253 36.32 -2.83 3.15
C ILE A 253 37.16 -2.85 4.43
N ARG A 254 36.52 -2.93 5.61
CA ARG A 254 37.24 -3.03 6.89
C ARG A 254 38.06 -4.31 7.01
N ALA A 255 37.53 -5.43 6.54
CA ALA A 255 38.16 -6.74 6.68
C ALA A 255 39.28 -6.99 5.64
N PHE A 256 39.26 -6.28 4.51
CA PHE A 256 40.14 -6.54 3.37
C PHE A 256 41.62 -6.55 3.78
N ARG A 257 42.26 -7.73 3.68
CA ARG A 257 43.66 -7.99 4.04
C ARG A 257 44.06 -7.41 5.42
N GLY A 258 43.19 -7.56 6.42
CA GLY A 258 43.45 -7.07 7.77
C GLY A 258 43.33 -5.55 7.92
N GLY A 259 42.55 -4.89 7.05
CA GLY A 259 42.30 -3.45 7.10
C GLY A 259 43.19 -2.61 6.17
N ALA A 260 43.88 -3.23 5.21
CA ALA A 260 44.81 -2.54 4.30
C ALA A 260 44.16 -1.39 3.50
N LEU A 261 42.85 -1.47 3.21
CA LEU A 261 42.14 -0.36 2.57
C LEU A 261 41.99 0.86 3.49
N LEU A 262 41.92 0.67 4.80
CA LEU A 262 41.71 1.76 5.77
C LEU A 262 42.93 2.67 5.92
N GLU A 263 44.11 2.24 5.47
CA GLU A 263 45.30 3.09 5.40
C GLU A 263 45.14 4.20 4.35
N ARG A 264 44.39 3.93 3.27
CA ARG A 264 44.21 4.83 2.12
C ARG A 264 42.84 5.48 2.07
N TYR A 265 41.82 4.79 2.59
CA TYR A 265 40.43 5.19 2.50
C TYR A 265 39.84 5.54 3.87
N LEU A 266 38.94 6.52 3.87
CA LEU A 266 38.09 6.89 4.98
C LEU A 266 36.64 6.49 4.64
N PRO A 267 36.16 5.33 5.09
CA PRO A 267 34.75 4.97 4.97
C PRO A 267 33.91 5.93 5.81
N VAL A 268 33.14 6.80 5.16
CA VAL A 268 32.22 7.71 5.85
C VAL A 268 31.07 6.86 6.44
N PRO A 269 30.70 7.03 7.71
CA PRO A 269 29.58 6.29 8.31
C PRO A 269 28.31 6.35 7.47
N ILE A 270 27.69 5.19 7.23
CA ILE A 270 26.45 5.11 6.46
C ILE A 270 25.37 5.91 7.19
N THR A 271 24.82 6.92 6.52
CA THR A 271 23.80 7.81 7.10
C THR A 271 22.76 8.10 6.02
N TYR A 272 21.48 7.95 6.34
CA TYR A 272 20.41 8.41 5.44
C TYR A 272 20.32 9.93 5.48
N LEU A 273 20.52 10.56 4.33
CA LEU A 273 20.35 11.99 4.13
C LEU A 273 19.67 12.21 2.79
N GLU A 274 18.74 13.17 2.75
CA GLU A 274 18.22 13.66 1.47
C GLU A 274 19.37 14.14 0.56
N PRO A 275 19.26 13.98 -0.77
CA PRO A 275 20.35 14.27 -1.70
C PRO A 275 21.06 15.62 -1.48
N ALA A 276 20.30 16.68 -1.22
CA ALA A 276 20.85 18.01 -0.96
C ALA A 276 21.65 18.08 0.36
N ALA A 277 21.16 17.43 1.42
CA ALA A 277 21.82 17.38 2.72
C ALA A 277 23.09 16.51 2.67
N PHE A 278 23.09 15.47 1.85
CA PHE A 278 24.29 14.64 1.62
C PHE A 278 25.42 15.45 0.95
N LEU A 279 25.07 16.27 -0.05
CA LEU A 279 26.02 17.14 -0.75
C LEU A 279 26.54 18.27 0.14
N GLU A 280 25.66 18.98 0.86
CA GLU A 280 26.04 20.11 1.72
C GLU A 280 26.67 19.70 3.06
N GLY A 281 26.48 18.46 3.49
CA GLY A 281 26.99 17.92 4.74
C GLY A 281 28.28 17.11 4.55
N PRO A 282 28.21 15.76 4.53
CA PRO A 282 29.40 14.91 4.42
C PRO A 282 30.29 15.25 3.23
N TYR A 283 29.72 15.44 2.03
CA TYR A 283 30.52 15.68 0.84
C TYR A 283 31.25 17.02 0.89
N ARG A 284 30.60 18.10 1.33
CA ARG A 284 31.26 19.40 1.55
C ARG A 284 32.39 19.34 2.58
N LYS A 285 32.27 18.46 3.59
CA LYS A 285 33.29 18.28 4.63
C LYS A 285 34.52 17.49 4.15
N PHE A 286 34.30 16.35 3.50
CA PHE A 286 35.40 15.44 3.14
C PHE A 286 35.90 15.60 1.69
N GLY A 287 35.12 16.24 0.82
CA GLY A 287 35.49 16.57 -0.56
C GLY A 287 35.47 15.38 -1.52
N ARG A 288 36.24 15.49 -2.62
CA ARG A 288 36.35 14.48 -3.68
C ARG A 288 36.61 13.08 -3.12
N GLY A 289 35.84 12.10 -3.58
CA GLY A 289 35.96 10.71 -3.14
C GLY A 289 35.34 9.68 -4.07
N ILE A 290 35.05 8.52 -3.49
CA ILE A 290 34.42 7.38 -4.16
C ILE A 290 33.00 7.21 -3.62
N TRP A 291 32.06 7.00 -4.52
CA TRP A 291 30.64 6.89 -4.21
C TRP A 291 30.13 5.51 -4.56
N LEU A 292 29.47 4.87 -3.60
CA LEU A 292 28.94 3.52 -3.74
C LEU A 292 27.40 3.56 -3.76
N PHE A 293 26.83 3.12 -4.87
CA PHE A 293 25.40 3.09 -5.13
C PHE A 293 24.89 1.65 -5.20
N SER A 294 23.92 1.30 -4.36
CA SER A 294 23.21 0.01 -4.43
C SER A 294 21.89 0.21 -5.17
N ASN A 295 21.89 -0.14 -6.45
CA ASN A 295 20.78 0.00 -7.38
C ASN A 295 19.78 -1.16 -7.23
N TYR A 296 18.60 -0.81 -6.77
CA TYR A 296 17.39 -1.61 -6.81
C TYR A 296 16.37 -0.91 -7.71
N MET A 297 15.31 -1.60 -8.10
CA MET A 297 14.28 -1.07 -9.00
C MET A 297 13.61 0.19 -8.45
N TRP A 298 13.59 0.35 -7.13
CA TRP A 298 13.06 1.52 -6.42
C TRP A 298 14.13 2.57 -6.04
N SER A 299 15.41 2.34 -6.32
CA SER A 299 16.50 3.28 -5.97
C SER A 299 17.37 3.72 -7.15
N ASP A 300 17.30 3.05 -8.30
CA ASP A 300 18.19 3.31 -9.44
C ASP A 300 18.11 4.77 -9.92
N GLN A 301 16.91 5.31 -10.10
CA GLN A 301 16.72 6.69 -10.57
C GLN A 301 17.30 7.73 -9.59
N LEU A 302 17.08 7.53 -8.29
CA LEU A 302 17.62 8.41 -7.24
C LEU A 302 19.15 8.33 -7.20
N ASN A 303 19.70 7.13 -7.27
CA ASN A 303 21.15 6.92 -7.29
C ASN A 303 21.80 7.61 -8.51
N LEU A 304 21.19 7.47 -9.68
CA LEU A 304 21.64 8.14 -10.91
C LEU A 304 21.52 9.67 -10.83
N GLU A 305 20.55 10.19 -10.08
CA GLU A 305 20.44 11.62 -9.81
C GLU A 305 21.58 12.13 -8.94
N VAL A 306 21.87 11.42 -7.84
CA VAL A 306 22.96 11.75 -6.92
C VAL A 306 24.30 11.66 -7.65
N SER A 307 24.58 10.59 -8.38
CA SER A 307 25.84 10.43 -9.12
C SER A 307 26.06 11.58 -10.12
N ARG A 308 25.01 12.01 -10.82
CA ARG A 308 25.08 13.14 -11.75
C ARG A 308 25.41 14.45 -11.06
N ARG A 309 24.77 14.75 -9.93
CA ARG A 309 25.00 15.99 -9.17
C ARG A 309 26.42 16.05 -8.61
N VAL A 310 26.91 14.94 -8.07
CA VAL A 310 28.29 14.82 -7.56
C VAL A 310 29.30 15.07 -8.68
N LYS A 311 29.09 14.47 -9.86
CA LYS A 311 29.96 14.67 -11.03
C LYS A 311 29.89 16.07 -11.63
N GLN A 312 28.75 16.75 -11.51
CA GLN A 312 28.60 18.16 -11.93
C GLN A 312 29.37 19.11 -11.03
N ASP A 313 29.43 18.83 -9.73
CA ASP A 313 30.23 19.59 -8.78
C ASP A 313 31.73 19.34 -8.97
N ASP A 314 32.14 18.06 -9.02
CA ASP A 314 33.52 17.68 -9.29
C ASP A 314 33.58 16.38 -10.12
N PRO A 315 34.02 16.45 -11.39
CA PRO A 315 34.10 15.28 -12.28
C PRO A 315 35.16 14.25 -11.83
N GLY A 316 36.06 14.62 -10.91
CA GLY A 316 37.08 13.75 -10.34
C GLY A 316 36.57 12.78 -9.25
N ASN A 317 35.31 12.89 -8.83
CA ASN A 317 34.68 11.83 -8.03
C ASN A 317 34.57 10.54 -8.85
N ILE A 318 34.62 9.37 -8.18
CA ILE A 318 34.40 8.08 -8.84
C ILE A 318 33.06 7.51 -8.36
N CYS A 319 32.14 7.22 -9.26
CA CYS A 319 30.82 6.66 -8.98
C CYS A 319 30.77 5.18 -9.39
N ILE A 320 30.57 4.31 -8.39
CA ILE A 320 30.48 2.86 -8.55
C ILE A 320 29.05 2.43 -8.28
N HIS A 321 28.40 1.84 -9.28
CA HIS A 321 27.04 1.35 -9.20
C HIS A 321 27.03 -0.19 -9.20
N GLY A 322 26.26 -0.79 -8.30
CA GLY A 322 26.06 -2.25 -8.24
C GLY A 322 24.66 -2.59 -7.77
N GLY A 323 24.38 -3.86 -7.53
CA GLY A 323 23.06 -4.34 -7.07
C GLY A 323 22.15 -4.83 -8.21
N PRO A 324 20.99 -5.44 -7.86
CA PRO A 324 20.19 -6.23 -8.79
C PRO A 324 19.66 -5.49 -10.02
N SER A 325 19.52 -4.17 -9.95
CA SER A 325 19.05 -3.34 -11.07
C SER A 325 20.17 -2.79 -11.96
N THR A 326 21.43 -3.00 -11.60
CA THR A 326 22.56 -2.70 -12.49
C THR A 326 22.60 -3.75 -13.61
N PRO A 327 22.43 -3.39 -14.89
CA PRO A 327 22.30 -4.37 -15.96
C PRO A 327 23.56 -5.20 -16.16
N ASN A 328 23.42 -6.53 -16.18
CA ASN A 328 24.49 -7.50 -16.35
C ASN A 328 24.66 -7.92 -17.81
N TYR A 329 23.59 -7.99 -18.62
CA TYR A 329 23.71 -8.28 -20.05
C TYR A 329 24.58 -7.22 -20.74
N GLU A 330 25.55 -7.66 -21.54
CA GLU A 330 26.63 -6.79 -22.05
C GLU A 330 26.09 -5.55 -22.78
N GLN A 331 25.21 -5.74 -23.76
CA GLN A 331 24.65 -4.62 -24.52
C GLN A 331 23.78 -3.71 -23.63
N ALA A 332 22.94 -4.28 -22.76
CA ALA A 332 22.10 -3.52 -21.85
C ALA A 332 22.93 -2.66 -20.88
N CYS A 333 24.04 -3.20 -20.37
CA CYS A 333 24.99 -2.49 -19.53
C CYS A 333 25.67 -1.35 -20.30
N ARG A 334 26.13 -1.61 -21.53
CA ARG A 334 26.74 -0.59 -22.40
C ARG A 334 25.77 0.54 -22.68
N ASP A 335 24.52 0.24 -23.05
CA ASP A 335 23.49 1.24 -23.34
C ASP A 335 23.08 2.04 -22.10
N TRP A 336 23.05 1.39 -20.93
CA TRP A 336 22.76 2.05 -19.67
C TRP A 336 23.89 2.99 -19.25
N MET A 337 25.16 2.56 -19.27
CA MET A 337 26.29 3.44 -18.96
C MET A 337 26.48 4.56 -20.00
N ALA A 338 26.18 4.32 -21.27
CA ALA A 338 26.24 5.35 -22.32
C ALA A 338 25.18 6.45 -22.14
N ARG A 339 24.01 6.13 -21.55
CA ARG A 339 22.99 7.13 -21.18
C ARG A 339 23.31 7.85 -19.88
N HIS A 340 24.20 7.29 -19.07
CA HIS A 340 24.53 7.77 -17.73
C HIS A 340 26.03 7.95 -17.58
N ASP A 341 26.58 9.01 -18.18
CA ASP A 341 28.00 9.34 -18.15
C ASP A 341 28.56 9.57 -16.73
N SER A 342 27.67 9.76 -15.73
CA SER A 342 28.06 9.83 -14.32
C SER A 342 28.48 8.49 -13.72
N VAL A 343 28.21 7.36 -14.39
CA VAL A 343 28.58 6.02 -13.92
C VAL A 343 29.98 5.67 -14.45
N ASP A 344 30.95 5.54 -13.56
CA ASP A 344 32.32 5.17 -13.94
C ASP A 344 32.50 3.65 -13.97
N ILE A 345 31.96 2.95 -12.97
CA ILE A 345 32.13 1.51 -12.79
C ILE A 345 30.78 0.87 -12.44
N ALA A 346 30.37 -0.13 -13.20
CA ALA A 346 29.26 -1.02 -12.91
C ALA A 346 29.79 -2.35 -12.37
N VAL A 347 29.35 -2.74 -11.17
CA VAL A 347 29.70 -4.00 -10.49
C VAL A 347 28.56 -5.00 -10.69
N HIS A 348 28.91 -6.19 -11.16
CA HIS A 348 27.97 -7.27 -11.49
C HIS A 348 27.98 -8.37 -10.43
N GLY A 349 26.79 -8.80 -9.98
CA GLY A 349 26.64 -9.88 -9.00
C GLY A 349 26.95 -9.42 -7.57
N GLU A 350 27.69 -10.24 -6.82
CA GLU A 350 28.09 -9.95 -5.44
C GLU A 350 29.16 -8.84 -5.39
N GLY A 351 28.87 -7.79 -4.62
CA GLY A 351 29.68 -6.57 -4.59
C GLY A 351 30.83 -6.62 -3.57
N GLU A 352 30.75 -7.45 -2.54
CA GLU A 352 31.64 -7.35 -1.37
C GLU A 352 33.12 -7.54 -1.74
N VAL A 353 33.44 -8.59 -2.51
CA VAL A 353 34.82 -8.84 -2.97
C VAL A 353 35.17 -7.96 -4.16
N THR A 354 34.26 -7.82 -5.12
CA THR A 354 34.52 -7.03 -6.34
C THR A 354 34.84 -5.57 -5.99
N THR A 355 34.05 -4.93 -5.15
CA THR A 355 34.25 -3.53 -4.76
C THR A 355 35.56 -3.35 -4.00
N THR A 356 35.95 -4.26 -3.11
CA THR A 356 37.25 -4.14 -2.41
C THR A 356 38.44 -4.26 -3.37
N GLN A 357 38.34 -5.08 -4.42
CA GLN A 357 39.36 -5.17 -5.46
C GLN A 357 39.38 -3.94 -6.38
N VAL A 358 38.22 -3.38 -6.73
CA VAL A 358 38.11 -2.09 -7.43
C VAL A 358 38.80 -1.00 -6.61
N LEU A 359 38.48 -0.88 -5.32
CA LEU A 359 39.12 0.08 -4.41
C LEU A 359 40.63 -0.17 -4.29
N ALA A 360 41.07 -1.42 -4.30
CA ALA A 360 42.49 -1.73 -4.25
C ALA A 360 43.26 -1.20 -5.48
N ALA A 361 42.60 -1.14 -6.64
CA ALA A 361 43.13 -0.72 -7.93
C ALA A 361 43.02 0.78 -8.22
N ILE A 362 42.35 1.56 -7.37
CA ILE A 362 42.25 3.02 -7.47
C ILE A 362 43.40 3.66 -6.68
N GLU A 363 44.08 4.63 -7.29
CA GLU A 363 45.21 5.34 -6.69
C GLU A 363 45.08 6.86 -6.86
N ARG A 364 45.92 7.63 -6.15
CA ARG A 364 46.12 9.05 -6.43
C ARG A 364 47.32 9.21 -7.35
N ASP A 365 47.19 9.98 -8.41
CA ASP A 365 48.34 10.38 -9.21
C ASP A 365 49.16 11.50 -8.53
N GLU A 366 50.23 11.97 -9.19
CA GLU A 366 51.09 13.04 -8.67
C GLU A 366 50.36 14.38 -8.45
N LYS A 367 49.19 14.58 -9.09
CA LYS A 367 48.34 15.76 -8.95
C LYS A 367 47.27 15.58 -7.88
N GLY A 368 47.17 14.37 -7.31
CA GLY A 368 46.16 14.01 -6.32
C GLY A 368 44.81 13.60 -6.91
N ASP A 369 44.72 13.48 -8.25
CA ASP A 369 43.54 13.02 -8.96
C ASP A 369 43.37 11.50 -8.75
N LEU A 370 42.13 11.03 -8.63
CA LEU A 370 41.84 9.60 -8.50
C LEU A 370 41.93 8.95 -9.87
N VAL A 371 42.81 7.95 -10.02
CA VAL A 371 43.09 7.27 -11.29
C VAL A 371 43.00 5.76 -11.16
N PHE A 372 42.60 5.12 -12.26
CA PHE A 372 42.59 3.67 -12.42
C PHE A 372 42.68 3.36 -13.93
N ASP A 373 43.42 2.32 -14.31
CA ASP A 373 43.43 1.82 -15.70
C ASP A 373 43.76 0.32 -15.72
N LYS A 374 45.04 -0.05 -15.89
CA LYS A 374 45.45 -1.45 -16.08
C LYS A 374 45.09 -2.38 -14.92
N ALA A 375 45.09 -1.88 -13.69
CA ALA A 375 44.80 -2.69 -12.51
C ALA A 375 43.32 -3.12 -12.44
N LEU A 376 42.39 -2.36 -13.05
CA LEU A 376 40.97 -2.77 -13.09
C LEU A 376 40.70 -3.89 -14.08
N ALA A 377 41.52 -4.05 -15.12
CA ALA A 377 41.35 -5.13 -16.09
C ALA A 377 41.45 -6.53 -15.44
N GLU A 378 42.14 -6.63 -14.30
CA GLU A 378 42.30 -7.86 -13.51
C GLU A 378 41.15 -8.09 -12.51
N VAL A 379 40.22 -7.14 -12.36
CA VAL A 379 39.10 -7.26 -11.44
C VAL A 379 37.93 -7.93 -12.15
N GLU A 380 37.63 -9.18 -11.82
CA GLU A 380 36.47 -9.88 -12.36
C GLU A 380 35.15 -9.25 -11.92
N GLY A 381 34.16 -9.23 -12.82
CA GLY A 381 32.78 -8.86 -12.55
C GLY A 381 32.46 -7.37 -12.69
N ILE A 382 33.16 -6.61 -13.54
CA ILE A 382 32.89 -5.19 -13.75
C ILE A 382 32.76 -4.80 -15.23
N THR A 383 31.99 -3.75 -15.48
CA THR A 383 32.10 -2.91 -16.69
C THR A 383 32.55 -1.52 -16.24
N TYR A 384 33.55 -0.92 -16.87
CA TYR A 384 34.04 0.40 -16.47
C TYR A 384 34.39 1.28 -17.65
N ARG A 385 34.40 2.59 -17.40
CA ARG A 385 34.85 3.62 -18.32
C ARG A 385 36.29 4.03 -17.94
N PRO A 386 37.30 3.76 -18.77
CA PRO A 386 38.65 4.23 -18.51
C PRO A 386 38.69 5.77 -18.46
N PRO A 387 39.49 6.38 -17.57
CA PRO A 387 39.63 7.82 -17.48
C PRO A 387 39.96 8.44 -18.85
N GLY A 388 39.18 9.45 -19.25
CA GLY A 388 39.37 10.15 -20.54
C GLY A 388 38.90 9.37 -21.78
N SER A 389 38.38 8.14 -21.64
CA SER A 389 37.83 7.35 -22.74
C SER A 389 36.29 7.37 -22.76
N LYS A 390 35.72 7.31 -23.96
CA LYS A 390 34.29 7.04 -24.16
C LYS A 390 33.98 5.55 -24.31
N GLU A 391 35.00 4.73 -24.55
CA GLU A 391 34.86 3.29 -24.72
C GLU A 391 34.70 2.59 -23.37
N LEU A 392 33.81 1.60 -23.31
CA LEU A 392 33.57 0.81 -22.11
C LEU A 392 34.34 -0.52 -22.18
N MET A 393 35.05 -0.84 -21.10
CA MET A 393 35.75 -2.11 -20.92
C MET A 393 34.94 -3.02 -20.01
N ARG A 394 34.91 -4.32 -20.32
CA ARG A 394 34.21 -5.34 -19.52
C ARG A 394 35.19 -6.45 -19.18
N THR A 395 35.22 -6.85 -17.91
CA THR A 395 36.08 -7.93 -17.42
C THR A 395 35.32 -9.27 -17.39
N PRO A 396 36.02 -10.41 -17.26
CA PRO A 396 35.38 -11.71 -17.10
C PRO A 396 34.38 -11.74 -15.93
N PRO A 397 33.29 -12.51 -16.03
CA PRO A 397 32.30 -12.60 -14.96
C PRO A 397 32.90 -13.24 -13.70
N ARG A 398 32.56 -12.69 -12.53
CA ARG A 398 32.95 -13.27 -11.24
C ARG A 398 32.02 -14.43 -10.87
N LEU A 399 32.60 -15.52 -10.40
CA LEU A 399 31.84 -16.60 -9.76
C LEU A 399 31.40 -16.20 -8.35
N ARG A 400 30.18 -16.57 -7.99
CA ARG A 400 29.61 -16.32 -6.66
C ARG A 400 30.47 -16.92 -5.56
N MET A 401 30.58 -16.25 -4.42
CA MET A 401 31.35 -16.70 -3.28
C MET A 401 30.80 -18.03 -2.75
N ALA A 402 31.70 -19.00 -2.52
CA ALA A 402 31.34 -20.29 -1.95
C ALA A 402 31.06 -20.23 -0.44
N GLN A 403 31.73 -19.30 0.26
CA GLN A 403 31.64 -19.09 1.70
C GLN A 403 31.29 -17.62 1.97
N PRO A 404 30.02 -17.29 2.23
CA PRO A 404 29.61 -15.90 2.39
C PRO A 404 30.11 -15.27 3.70
N ASP A 405 30.43 -16.09 4.72
CA ASP A 405 30.94 -15.64 6.02
C ASP A 405 32.37 -15.09 6.01
N VAL A 406 33.09 -15.19 4.89
CA VAL A 406 34.38 -14.49 4.73
C VAL A 406 34.24 -12.97 4.81
N VAL A 407 33.03 -12.46 4.57
CA VAL A 407 32.66 -11.06 4.81
C VAL A 407 32.00 -10.96 6.19
N PRO A 408 32.58 -10.23 7.14
CA PRO A 408 32.00 -10.06 8.47
C PRO A 408 30.60 -9.43 8.43
N SER A 409 29.81 -9.70 9.47
CA SER A 409 28.47 -9.12 9.61
C SER A 409 28.54 -7.62 9.95
N PRO A 410 27.81 -6.74 9.24
CA PRO A 410 27.73 -5.33 9.60
C PRO A 410 27.10 -5.08 10.96
N TYR A 411 26.25 -6.00 11.43
CA TYR A 411 25.68 -5.95 12.78
C TYR A 411 26.74 -6.24 13.84
N ALA A 412 27.55 -7.28 13.65
CA ALA A 412 28.60 -7.66 14.59
C ALA A 412 29.79 -6.68 14.58
N GLU A 413 30.10 -6.09 13.43
CA GLU A 413 31.18 -5.10 13.27
C GLU A 413 30.81 -3.69 13.76
N GLY A 414 29.57 -3.49 14.21
CA GLY A 414 29.07 -2.20 14.67
C GLY A 414 28.93 -1.16 13.55
N VAL A 415 28.84 -1.57 12.29
CA VAL A 415 28.64 -0.66 11.15
C VAL A 415 27.32 0.10 11.28
N PHE A 416 26.28 -0.58 11.76
CA PHE A 416 24.96 0.02 11.98
C PHE A 416 24.79 0.67 13.35
N ASP A 417 25.80 0.59 14.23
CA ASP A 417 25.71 1.19 15.57
C ASP A 417 25.67 2.73 15.54
N VAL A 418 26.13 3.33 14.43
CA VAL A 418 26.18 4.79 14.20
C VAL A 418 25.09 5.31 13.26
N TYR A 419 24.17 4.45 12.80
CA TYR A 419 23.15 4.81 11.83
C TYR A 419 22.00 5.60 12.50
N GLU A 420 21.80 6.86 12.08
CA GLU A 420 20.85 7.81 12.70
C GLU A 420 19.47 7.87 12.00
N GLY A 421 18.91 6.71 11.62
CA GLY A 421 17.58 6.64 11.01
C GLY A 421 16.46 6.32 12.00
N ARG A 422 15.22 6.64 11.62
CA ARG A 422 14.03 6.01 12.24
C ARG A 422 13.90 4.58 11.69
N VAL A 423 14.77 3.69 12.17
CA VAL A 423 14.84 2.32 11.64
C VAL A 423 13.72 1.46 12.21
N GLU A 424 12.81 1.03 11.34
CA GLU A 424 11.70 0.14 11.67
C GLU A 424 12.08 -1.32 11.40
N ALA A 425 12.90 -1.57 10.38
CA ALA A 425 13.29 -2.91 9.94
C ALA A 425 14.80 -3.16 9.92
N ALA A 426 15.20 -4.37 10.32
CA ALA A 426 16.54 -4.91 10.09
C ALA A 426 16.46 -6.07 9.09
N ILE A 427 17.32 -6.04 8.07
CA ILE A 427 17.35 -7.06 7.02
C ILE A 427 18.44 -8.09 7.34
N VAL A 428 18.09 -9.36 7.36
CA VAL A 428 19.02 -10.49 7.57
C VAL A 428 18.95 -11.42 6.37
N GLU A 429 20.11 -11.90 5.94
CA GLU A 429 20.22 -13.00 4.98
C GLU A 429 20.68 -14.25 5.74
N THR A 430 19.92 -15.34 5.65
CA THR A 430 20.35 -16.63 6.22
C THR A 430 20.97 -17.51 5.13
N ASN A 431 20.61 -17.26 3.86
CA ASN A 431 21.20 -17.90 2.70
C ASN A 431 21.08 -17.02 1.43
N ARG A 432 21.86 -17.36 0.40
CA ARG A 432 21.85 -16.74 -0.92
C ARG A 432 21.58 -17.74 -2.03
N GLY A 433 20.72 -17.36 -2.96
CA GLY A 433 20.36 -18.11 -4.16
C GLY A 433 18.99 -18.80 -4.07
N CYS A 434 18.53 -19.28 -5.22
CA CYS A 434 17.20 -19.89 -5.35
C CYS A 434 17.24 -21.01 -6.40
N PRO A 435 16.84 -22.26 -6.08
CA PRO A 435 16.94 -23.39 -7.01
C PRO A 435 15.89 -23.36 -8.14
N PHE A 436 14.91 -22.45 -8.05
CA PHE A 436 13.86 -22.27 -9.05
C PHE A 436 14.34 -21.42 -10.24
N LYS A 437 13.75 -21.64 -11.41
CA LYS A 437 14.21 -21.07 -12.69
C LYS A 437 13.26 -20.02 -13.27
N CYS A 438 12.39 -19.44 -12.44
CA CYS A 438 11.33 -18.54 -12.88
C CYS A 438 11.87 -17.44 -13.82
N THR A 439 11.33 -17.32 -15.03
CA THR A 439 11.91 -16.44 -16.06
C THR A 439 11.85 -14.96 -15.69
N PHE A 440 10.83 -14.54 -14.93
CA PHE A 440 10.66 -13.16 -14.46
C PHE A 440 11.56 -12.78 -13.27
N CYS A 441 12.30 -13.73 -12.68
CA CYS A 441 12.99 -13.53 -11.40
C CYS A 441 14.51 -13.46 -11.57
N ASP A 442 15.14 -12.47 -10.93
CA ASP A 442 16.60 -12.34 -10.91
C ASP A 442 17.28 -13.35 -9.96
N TRP A 443 16.60 -13.72 -8.86
CA TRP A 443 17.10 -14.71 -7.90
C TRP A 443 17.29 -16.12 -8.49
N GLY A 444 16.46 -16.49 -9.46
CA GLY A 444 16.47 -17.81 -10.12
C GLY A 444 17.33 -17.88 -11.38
N SER A 445 17.98 -16.76 -11.75
CA SER A 445 18.87 -16.70 -12.91
C SER A 445 19.98 -17.76 -12.81
N ALA A 446 20.49 -18.23 -13.95
CA ALA A 446 21.43 -19.35 -14.03
C ALA A 446 22.67 -19.18 -13.11
N THR A 447 23.05 -17.94 -12.81
CA THR A 447 24.16 -17.57 -11.92
C THR A 447 23.83 -17.69 -10.42
N ASN A 448 22.55 -17.78 -10.03
CA ASN A 448 22.09 -17.77 -8.64
C ASN A 448 21.38 -19.06 -8.17
N GLN A 449 21.40 -20.14 -8.96
CA GLN A 449 20.63 -21.36 -8.66
C GLN A 449 21.15 -22.20 -7.48
N LYS A 450 22.45 -22.19 -7.20
CA LYS A 450 23.02 -22.87 -6.04
C LYS A 450 22.65 -22.11 -4.77
N ILE A 451 22.40 -22.80 -3.67
CA ILE A 451 22.18 -22.15 -2.37
C ILE A 451 23.49 -22.17 -1.58
N THR A 452 23.94 -21.01 -1.11
CA THR A 452 25.03 -20.86 -0.13
C THR A 452 24.44 -20.31 1.16
N LYS A 453 24.90 -20.81 2.31
CA LYS A 453 24.29 -20.50 3.61
C LYS A 453 25.28 -19.71 4.44
N PHE A 454 24.76 -18.77 5.23
CA PHE A 454 25.53 -18.18 6.33
C PHE A 454 25.54 -19.15 7.52
N GLU A 455 26.60 -19.17 8.31
CA GLU A 455 26.67 -20.00 9.52
C GLU A 455 25.59 -19.60 10.55
N LEU A 456 25.03 -20.59 11.26
CA LEU A 456 23.92 -20.34 12.20
C LEU A 456 24.30 -19.39 13.33
N ASP A 457 25.53 -19.50 13.85
CA ASP A 457 26.02 -18.65 14.94
C ASP A 457 25.99 -17.16 14.56
N ARG A 458 26.35 -16.83 13.31
CA ARG A 458 26.22 -15.47 12.78
C ARG A 458 24.76 -15.04 12.74
N VAL A 459 23.90 -15.85 12.13
CA VAL A 459 22.46 -15.54 11.99
C VAL A 459 21.82 -15.31 13.37
N TYR A 460 22.16 -16.13 14.37
CA TYR A 460 21.68 -15.98 15.73
C TYR A 460 22.20 -14.72 16.42
N ALA A 461 23.45 -14.33 16.18
CA ALA A 461 24.02 -13.10 16.69
C ALA A 461 23.33 -11.86 16.09
N GLU A 462 23.01 -11.89 14.79
CA GLU A 462 22.26 -10.82 14.11
C GLU A 462 20.83 -10.70 14.66
N ILE A 463 20.12 -11.82 14.83
CA ILE A 463 18.77 -11.83 15.44
C ILE A 463 18.81 -11.31 16.88
N GLU A 464 19.82 -11.68 17.67
CA GLU A 464 19.96 -11.19 19.04
C GLU A 464 20.30 -9.70 19.07
N TRP A 465 21.13 -9.20 18.15
CA TRP A 465 21.40 -7.77 18.00
C TRP A 465 20.10 -6.98 17.76
N ILE A 466 19.23 -7.48 16.88
CA ILE A 466 17.90 -6.90 16.56
C ILE A 466 17.02 -6.82 17.80
N GLY A 467 16.93 -7.91 18.57
CA GLY A 467 16.17 -7.95 19.82
C GLY A 467 16.70 -6.96 20.87
N ARG A 468 18.02 -6.94 21.10
CA ARG A 468 18.67 -6.01 22.04
C ARG A 468 18.47 -4.55 21.66
N ARG A 469 18.51 -4.24 20.35
CA ARG A 469 18.26 -2.90 19.80
C ARG A 469 16.79 -2.55 19.64
N ARG A 470 15.88 -3.46 20.01
CA ARG A 470 14.42 -3.27 19.97
C ARG A 470 13.90 -2.85 18.59
N VAL A 471 14.47 -3.44 17.54
CA VAL A 471 14.00 -3.21 16.17
C VAL A 471 12.67 -3.91 15.96
N GLY A 472 11.67 -3.19 15.44
CA GLY A 472 10.28 -3.65 15.33
C GLY A 472 10.11 -4.82 14.37
N VAL A 473 10.76 -4.74 13.21
CA VAL A 473 10.59 -5.67 12.09
C VAL A 473 11.92 -6.38 11.79
N LEU A 474 11.86 -7.70 11.67
CA LEU A 474 12.94 -8.51 11.10
C LEU A 474 12.54 -8.91 9.68
N TRP A 475 13.30 -8.47 8.68
CA TRP A 475 13.11 -8.88 7.29
C TRP A 475 14.14 -9.93 6.91
N ILE A 476 13.70 -11.16 6.67
CA ILE A 476 14.54 -12.22 6.14
C ILE A 476 14.55 -12.11 4.60
N ALA A 477 15.68 -11.66 4.03
CA ALA A 477 15.84 -11.42 2.59
C ALA A 477 16.07 -12.70 1.76
N ASP A 478 15.86 -13.87 2.36
CA ASP A 478 15.97 -15.15 1.66
C ASP A 478 14.87 -15.29 0.58
N ALA A 479 15.17 -16.00 -0.49
CA ALA A 479 14.22 -16.21 -1.59
C ALA A 479 13.16 -17.30 -1.33
N ASN A 480 13.37 -18.20 -0.35
CA ASN A 480 12.50 -19.35 -0.07
C ASN A 480 12.64 -19.85 1.40
N PHE A 481 12.23 -19.07 2.39
CA PHE A 481 12.30 -19.47 3.80
C PHE A 481 11.31 -20.60 4.13
N GLY A 482 11.73 -21.57 4.93
CA GLY A 482 11.01 -22.82 5.21
C GLY A 482 11.38 -23.97 4.26
N MET A 483 12.24 -23.72 3.27
CA MET A 483 12.77 -24.75 2.37
C MET A 483 13.81 -25.63 3.08
N LEU A 484 14.62 -25.06 3.97
CA LEU A 484 15.70 -25.75 4.66
C LEU A 484 15.25 -26.20 6.06
N LYS A 485 15.82 -27.30 6.56
CA LYS A 485 15.53 -27.80 7.93
C LYS A 485 15.85 -26.76 9.00
N ARG A 486 16.95 -26.02 8.84
CA ARG A 486 17.42 -24.98 9.77
C ARG A 486 16.48 -23.78 9.90
N ASP A 487 15.54 -23.60 8.98
CA ASP A 487 14.65 -22.43 8.97
C ASP A 487 13.69 -22.47 10.16
N LEU A 488 13.32 -23.69 10.61
CA LEU A 488 12.56 -23.87 11.84
C LEU A 488 13.36 -23.45 13.08
N GLU A 489 14.64 -23.85 13.16
CA GLU A 489 15.55 -23.45 14.25
C GLU A 489 15.75 -21.93 14.30
N ILE A 490 15.78 -21.28 13.13
CA ILE A 490 15.82 -19.81 13.02
C ILE A 490 14.51 -19.20 13.54
N ALA A 491 13.35 -19.73 13.15
CA ALA A 491 12.05 -19.25 13.63
C ALA A 491 11.92 -19.36 15.16
N GLU A 492 12.33 -20.49 15.73
CA GLU A 492 12.36 -20.71 17.18
C GLU A 492 13.30 -19.73 17.88
N ARG A 493 14.48 -19.46 17.30
CA ARG A 493 15.41 -18.47 17.84
C ARG A 493 14.81 -17.06 17.84
N ILE A 494 14.12 -16.65 16.77
CA ILE A 494 13.46 -15.34 16.69
C ILE A 494 12.42 -15.21 17.81
N VAL A 495 11.58 -16.22 18.02
CA VAL A 495 10.58 -16.24 19.10
C VAL A 495 11.24 -16.21 20.47
N ALA A 496 12.33 -16.93 20.68
CA ALA A 496 13.09 -16.89 21.94
C ALA A 496 13.63 -15.48 22.24
N VAL A 497 14.21 -14.82 21.24
CA VAL A 497 14.69 -13.43 21.35
C VAL A 497 13.54 -12.46 21.62
N LYS A 498 12.39 -12.64 20.96
CA LYS A 498 11.19 -11.86 21.26
C LYS A 498 10.72 -12.03 22.70
N ARG A 499 10.66 -13.26 23.20
CA ARG A 499 10.28 -13.51 24.61
C ARG A 499 11.25 -12.84 25.58
N GLN A 500 12.53 -12.74 25.23
CA GLN A 500 13.55 -12.11 26.06
C GLN A 500 13.51 -10.57 26.02
N PHE A 501 13.32 -9.96 24.85
CA PHE A 501 13.48 -8.51 24.67
C PHE A 501 12.19 -7.75 24.29
N GLY A 502 11.13 -8.46 23.91
CA GLY A 502 9.89 -7.93 23.35
C GLY A 502 9.93 -7.65 21.84
N TYR A 503 11.03 -8.02 21.16
CA TYR A 503 11.30 -7.72 19.75
C TYR A 503 12.04 -8.87 19.05
N PRO A 504 11.87 -9.06 17.73
CA PRO A 504 11.00 -8.30 16.83
C PRO A 504 9.52 -8.62 17.06
N ARG A 505 8.63 -7.73 16.61
CA ARG A 505 7.17 -7.92 16.69
C ARG A 505 6.59 -8.47 15.39
N GLU A 506 7.25 -8.17 14.28
CA GLU A 506 6.89 -8.58 12.93
C GLU A 506 8.07 -9.26 12.24
N VAL A 507 7.78 -10.31 11.46
CA VAL A 507 8.74 -10.99 10.59
C VAL A 507 8.22 -10.97 9.16
N VAL A 508 8.97 -10.29 8.29
CA VAL A 508 8.75 -10.22 6.85
C VAL A 508 9.63 -11.25 6.17
N VAL A 509 9.03 -12.13 5.36
CA VAL A 509 9.76 -13.21 4.70
C VAL A 509 9.08 -13.70 3.42
N ASN A 510 9.88 -14.11 2.44
CA ASN A 510 9.38 -14.86 1.29
C ASN A 510 9.37 -16.35 1.63
N TYR A 511 8.17 -16.92 1.79
CA TYR A 511 8.02 -18.33 2.11
C TYR A 511 8.37 -19.25 0.94
N THR A 512 8.65 -20.50 1.28
CA THR A 512 9.02 -21.52 0.31
C THR A 512 7.92 -21.78 -0.72
N LYS A 513 8.30 -21.80 -2.00
CA LYS A 513 7.38 -22.05 -3.13
C LYS A 513 6.75 -23.45 -3.10
N ASN A 514 7.45 -24.39 -2.48
CA ASN A 514 6.98 -25.75 -2.23
C ASN A 514 6.64 -25.87 -0.76
N ALA A 515 5.38 -25.66 -0.45
CA ALA A 515 4.95 -25.81 0.91
C ALA A 515 5.03 -27.27 1.38
N ASN A 516 5.20 -27.40 2.68
CA ASN A 516 5.41 -28.64 3.39
C ASN A 516 5.04 -28.42 4.86
N GLU A 517 5.01 -29.48 5.65
CA GLU A 517 4.71 -29.45 7.08
C GLU A 517 5.56 -28.42 7.85
N ARG A 518 6.83 -28.22 7.47
CA ARG A 518 7.73 -27.24 8.11
C ARG A 518 7.23 -25.80 7.95
N LEU A 519 6.61 -25.45 6.83
CA LEU A 519 6.04 -24.12 6.66
C LEU A 519 4.92 -23.88 7.69
N ALA A 520 4.04 -24.85 7.86
CA ALA A 520 2.99 -24.78 8.86
C ALA A 520 3.56 -24.72 10.29
N GLU A 521 4.62 -25.48 10.59
CA GLU A 521 5.34 -25.41 11.86
C GLU A 521 5.96 -24.03 12.12
N ILE A 522 6.63 -23.43 11.13
CA ILE A 522 7.22 -22.09 11.25
C ILE A 522 6.14 -21.05 11.57
N ILE A 523 5.02 -21.08 10.85
CA ILE A 523 3.94 -20.12 11.04
C ILE A 523 3.27 -20.33 12.40
N LYS A 524 3.10 -21.58 12.83
CA LYS A 524 2.64 -21.89 14.18
C LYS A 524 3.60 -21.37 15.24
N VAL A 525 4.91 -21.55 15.08
CA VAL A 525 5.93 -21.01 15.99
C VAL A 525 5.82 -19.49 16.08
N PHE A 526 5.67 -18.79 14.95
CA PHE A 526 5.46 -17.35 14.95
C PHE A 526 4.15 -16.93 15.63
N SER A 527 3.04 -17.60 15.32
CA SER A 527 1.73 -17.35 15.92
C SER A 527 1.73 -17.56 17.43
N ASP A 528 2.26 -18.70 17.93
CA ASP A 528 2.43 -19.02 19.35
C ASP A 528 3.41 -18.05 20.05
N GLY A 529 4.34 -17.47 19.29
CA GLY A 529 5.24 -16.40 19.72
C GLY A 529 4.61 -15.00 19.66
N GLY A 530 3.37 -14.87 19.19
CA GLY A 530 2.66 -13.62 18.93
C GLY A 530 3.30 -12.74 17.85
N ILE A 531 4.18 -13.30 17.02
CA ILE A 531 4.85 -12.59 15.91
C ILE A 531 3.87 -12.40 14.77
N ILE A 532 3.78 -11.16 14.29
CA ILE A 532 3.05 -10.86 13.06
C ILE A 532 3.84 -11.46 11.89
N SER A 533 3.25 -12.43 11.18
CA SER A 533 3.82 -12.98 9.96
C SER A 533 2.71 -13.47 9.05
N GLN A 534 2.72 -13.03 7.79
CA GLN A 534 1.67 -13.35 6.82
C GLN A 534 2.02 -14.63 6.07
N GLY A 535 1.17 -15.66 6.15
CA GLY A 535 1.31 -16.86 5.33
C GLY A 535 1.04 -16.55 3.85
N ILE A 536 2.08 -16.39 3.05
CA ILE A 536 1.96 -16.05 1.63
C ILE A 536 2.34 -17.25 0.76
N ILE A 537 1.47 -17.60 -0.18
CA ILE A 537 1.74 -18.59 -1.22
C ILE A 537 1.92 -17.88 -2.57
N SER A 538 3.15 -17.84 -3.06
CA SER A 538 3.46 -17.12 -4.32
C SER A 538 3.30 -18.01 -5.57
N ILE A 539 2.06 -18.32 -5.96
CA ILE A 539 1.73 -19.17 -7.12
C ILE A 539 1.91 -18.46 -8.47
N GLN A 540 1.64 -17.14 -8.51
CA GLN A 540 1.63 -16.25 -9.67
C GLN A 540 0.52 -16.50 -10.69
N THR A 541 0.20 -17.76 -10.99
CA THR A 541 -0.95 -18.19 -11.80
C THR A 541 -1.16 -19.70 -11.67
N SER A 542 -2.37 -20.20 -11.89
CA SER A 542 -2.67 -21.64 -12.02
C SER A 542 -2.74 -22.10 -13.49
N ASP A 543 -2.55 -21.21 -14.46
CA ASP A 543 -2.59 -21.54 -15.88
C ASP A 543 -1.34 -22.33 -16.33
N GLU A 544 -1.54 -23.61 -16.68
CA GLU A 544 -0.43 -24.54 -16.98
C GLU A 544 0.46 -24.07 -18.14
N GLN A 545 -0.13 -23.45 -19.17
CA GLN A 545 0.61 -22.95 -20.33
C GLN A 545 1.50 -21.77 -19.92
N THR A 546 0.96 -20.85 -19.12
CA THR A 546 1.73 -19.72 -18.56
C THR A 546 2.85 -20.22 -17.64
N LEU A 547 2.57 -21.20 -16.77
CA LEU A 547 3.56 -21.81 -15.89
C LEU A 547 4.70 -22.51 -16.66
N GLU A 548 4.41 -23.10 -17.82
CA GLU A 548 5.44 -23.66 -18.69
C GLU A 548 6.31 -22.57 -19.33
N ILE A 549 5.70 -21.50 -19.85
CA ILE A 549 6.40 -20.37 -20.47
C ILE A 549 7.37 -19.69 -19.49
N ILE A 550 6.98 -19.57 -18.22
CA ILE A 550 7.76 -18.90 -17.19
C ILE A 550 8.68 -19.83 -16.37
N ASP A 551 8.87 -21.08 -16.82
CA ASP A 551 9.71 -22.10 -16.16
C ASP A 551 9.32 -22.39 -14.70
N ARG A 552 8.01 -22.52 -14.44
CA ARG A 552 7.43 -22.83 -13.11
C ARG A 552 6.65 -24.15 -13.02
N LYS A 553 6.61 -24.95 -14.09
CA LYS A 553 5.88 -26.24 -14.12
C LYS A 553 6.33 -27.26 -13.05
N ASN A 554 7.50 -27.05 -12.44
CA ASN A 554 8.04 -27.89 -11.36
C ASN A 554 7.43 -27.62 -9.97
N ILE A 555 6.52 -26.65 -9.86
CA ILE A 555 5.82 -26.30 -8.62
C ILE A 555 4.40 -26.87 -8.72
N LYS A 556 4.10 -27.87 -7.88
CA LYS A 556 2.87 -28.67 -7.96
C LYS A 556 1.68 -27.90 -7.36
N THR A 557 0.61 -27.75 -8.14
CA THR A 557 -0.59 -27.01 -7.71
C THR A 557 -1.43 -27.77 -6.70
N GLU A 558 -1.40 -29.10 -6.72
CA GLU A 558 -2.18 -29.96 -5.82
C GLU A 558 -1.74 -29.83 -4.36
N LYS A 559 -0.46 -29.51 -4.14
CA LYS A 559 0.06 -29.23 -2.81
C LYS A 559 -0.49 -27.95 -2.21
N TYR A 560 -1.07 -27.05 -3.00
CA TYR A 560 -1.64 -25.81 -2.48
C TYR A 560 -2.98 -26.04 -1.81
N ASP A 561 -3.81 -26.93 -2.35
CA ASP A 561 -5.13 -27.23 -1.78
C ASP A 561 -4.97 -27.87 -0.38
N GLU A 562 -4.00 -28.78 -0.23
CA GLU A 562 -3.64 -29.37 1.07
C GLU A 562 -3.24 -28.30 2.11
N LEU A 563 -2.58 -27.21 1.69
CA LEU A 563 -2.19 -26.14 2.61
C LEU A 563 -3.35 -25.23 2.97
N ILE A 564 -4.20 -24.90 2.00
CA ILE A 564 -5.38 -24.09 2.24
C ILE A 564 -6.19 -24.76 3.35
N ASP A 565 -6.33 -26.09 3.29
CA ASP A 565 -6.95 -26.88 4.34
C ASP A 565 -6.19 -26.82 5.67
N VAL A 566 -4.86 -26.98 5.68
CA VAL A 566 -4.05 -26.90 6.91
C VAL A 566 -4.18 -25.53 7.59
N PHE A 567 -4.02 -24.44 6.82
CA PHE A 567 -4.10 -23.08 7.35
C PHE A 567 -5.51 -22.74 7.83
N SER A 568 -6.53 -23.13 7.05
CA SER A 568 -7.92 -22.94 7.42
C SER A 568 -8.28 -23.69 8.71
N ASN A 569 -7.86 -24.96 8.84
CA ASN A 569 -8.08 -25.77 10.05
C ASN A 569 -7.35 -25.23 11.28
N LEU A 570 -6.20 -24.58 11.08
CA LEU A 570 -5.41 -23.95 12.16
C LEU A 570 -5.84 -22.50 12.45
N GLY A 571 -6.79 -21.94 11.69
CA GLY A 571 -7.19 -20.53 11.81
C GLY A 571 -6.06 -19.55 11.51
N LEU A 572 -5.12 -19.93 10.64
CA LEU A 572 -3.95 -19.12 10.29
C LEU A 572 -4.22 -18.21 9.09
N PRO A 573 -3.65 -16.99 9.07
CA PRO A 573 -3.79 -16.08 7.95
C PRO A 573 -3.10 -16.64 6.70
N LEU A 574 -3.83 -16.65 5.58
CA LEU A 574 -3.32 -17.08 4.29
C LEU A 574 -3.66 -16.07 3.19
N SER A 575 -2.69 -15.76 2.34
CA SER A 575 -2.88 -15.03 1.08
C SER A 575 -2.07 -15.66 -0.05
N THR A 576 -2.41 -15.27 -1.28
CA THR A 576 -1.69 -15.69 -2.48
C THR A 576 -1.30 -14.50 -3.35
N ASP A 577 -0.12 -14.60 -3.94
CA ASP A 577 0.34 -13.65 -4.95
C ASP A 577 0.01 -14.14 -6.35
N LEU A 578 -0.60 -13.27 -7.15
CA LEU A 578 -0.77 -13.43 -8.58
C LEU A 578 0.07 -12.41 -9.36
N MET A 579 0.34 -12.68 -10.63
CA MET A 579 0.96 -11.72 -11.53
C MET A 579 0.05 -11.40 -12.71
N ILE A 580 -0.15 -10.11 -12.95
CA ILE A 580 -0.90 -9.60 -14.09
C ILE A 580 0.07 -9.36 -15.25
N GLY A 581 -0.23 -9.90 -16.42
CA GLY A 581 0.56 -9.67 -17.63
C GLY A 581 1.84 -10.51 -17.73
N LEU A 582 1.85 -11.74 -17.20
CA LEU A 582 2.91 -12.70 -17.52
C LEU A 582 2.82 -13.16 -18.98
N PRO A 583 3.95 -13.36 -19.70
CA PRO A 583 3.92 -14.00 -21.01
C PRO A 583 3.25 -15.38 -20.94
N GLY A 584 2.18 -15.57 -21.71
CA GLY A 584 1.34 -16.76 -21.68
C GLY A 584 -0.07 -16.52 -21.11
N ILE A 585 -0.22 -15.56 -20.18
CA ILE A 585 -1.51 -15.30 -19.54
C ILE A 585 -2.50 -14.70 -20.54
N THR A 586 -3.79 -15.00 -20.35
CA THR A 586 -4.92 -14.42 -21.07
C THR A 586 -5.94 -13.88 -20.05
N PRO A 587 -6.83 -12.93 -20.41
CA PRO A 587 -7.87 -12.46 -19.51
C PRO A 587 -8.70 -13.60 -18.89
N ALA A 588 -9.09 -14.59 -19.71
CA ALA A 588 -9.84 -15.75 -19.25
C ALA A 588 -9.04 -16.64 -18.27
N ALA A 589 -7.71 -16.74 -18.42
CA ALA A 589 -6.86 -17.47 -17.48
C ALA A 589 -6.74 -16.73 -16.15
N PHE A 590 -6.58 -15.41 -16.20
CA PHE A 590 -6.56 -14.57 -15.00
C PHE A 590 -7.90 -14.61 -14.25
N ASP A 591 -9.03 -14.60 -14.96
CA ASP A 591 -10.35 -14.78 -14.35
C ASP A 591 -10.48 -16.12 -13.63
N ARG A 592 -9.96 -17.22 -14.22
CA ARG A 592 -9.96 -18.53 -13.55
C ARG A 592 -9.12 -18.52 -12.27
N ASP A 593 -7.98 -17.82 -12.27
CA ASP A 593 -7.17 -17.65 -11.07
C ASP A 593 -7.94 -16.94 -9.97
N LEU A 594 -8.54 -15.78 -10.27
CA LEU A 594 -9.34 -15.02 -9.31
C LEU A 594 -10.54 -15.84 -8.79
N GLN A 595 -11.28 -16.51 -9.68
CA GLN A 595 -12.40 -17.38 -9.31
C GLN A 595 -11.97 -18.49 -8.35
N ARG A 596 -10.84 -19.16 -8.62
CA ARG A 596 -10.32 -20.24 -7.77
C ARG A 596 -10.07 -19.77 -6.34
N TYR A 597 -9.46 -18.59 -6.15
CA TYR A 597 -9.13 -18.10 -4.81
C TYR A 597 -10.32 -17.50 -4.07
N ILE A 598 -11.29 -16.97 -4.80
CA ILE A 598 -12.63 -16.68 -4.28
C ILE A 598 -13.26 -17.97 -3.75
N ASP A 599 -13.25 -19.07 -4.51
CA ASP A 599 -13.83 -20.35 -4.08
C ASP A 599 -13.11 -20.96 -2.87
N ALA A 600 -11.79 -20.80 -2.81
CA ALA A 600 -10.96 -21.22 -1.68
C ALA A 600 -11.01 -20.27 -0.47
N ASP A 601 -11.67 -19.12 -0.62
CA ASP A 601 -11.74 -18.05 0.37
C ASP A 601 -10.37 -17.50 0.83
N VAL A 602 -9.41 -17.48 -0.10
CA VAL A 602 -8.05 -16.99 0.12
C VAL A 602 -7.92 -15.56 -0.44
N ALA A 603 -7.33 -14.67 0.35
CA ALA A 603 -7.06 -13.30 -0.11
C ALA A 603 -6.03 -13.29 -1.24
N VAL A 604 -6.32 -12.57 -2.32
CA VAL A 604 -5.44 -12.43 -3.49
C VAL A 604 -4.82 -11.05 -3.52
N LYS A 605 -3.51 -10.99 -3.78
CA LYS A 605 -2.83 -9.79 -4.23
C LYS A 605 -2.19 -10.02 -5.60
N ALA A 606 -2.57 -9.26 -6.61
CA ALA A 606 -2.07 -9.39 -7.96
C ALA A 606 -1.16 -8.21 -8.33
N TYR A 607 0.04 -8.51 -8.83
CA TYR A 607 1.07 -7.53 -9.14
C TYR A 607 1.29 -7.42 -10.65
N PRO A 608 1.34 -6.20 -11.23
CA PRO A 608 1.76 -6.01 -12.61
C PRO A 608 3.17 -6.57 -12.84
N THR A 609 3.35 -7.29 -13.96
CA THR A 609 4.65 -7.87 -14.30
C THR A 609 5.62 -6.77 -14.74
N GLN A 610 6.78 -6.70 -14.08
CA GLN A 610 7.87 -5.81 -14.44
C GLN A 610 9.06 -6.59 -14.99
N LEU A 611 9.66 -6.07 -16.06
CA LEU A 611 10.81 -6.64 -16.72
C LEU A 611 12.09 -6.30 -15.95
N LEU A 612 12.52 -7.21 -15.07
CA LEU A 612 13.77 -7.02 -14.32
C LEU A 612 14.98 -7.19 -15.25
N PRO A 613 15.95 -6.26 -15.23
CA PRO A 613 17.01 -6.16 -16.25
C PRO A 613 17.93 -7.38 -16.35
N ASN A 614 18.01 -8.16 -15.27
CA ASN A 614 18.89 -9.33 -15.15
C ASN A 614 18.12 -10.67 -15.10
N SER A 615 16.79 -10.62 -15.18
CA SER A 615 15.97 -11.83 -15.26
C SER A 615 16.10 -12.52 -16.62
N PRO A 616 15.91 -13.86 -16.71
CA PRO A 616 15.85 -14.55 -18.00
C PRO A 616 14.83 -13.97 -18.99
N MET A 617 13.74 -13.37 -18.50
CA MET A 617 12.71 -12.70 -19.29
C MET A 617 13.24 -11.46 -20.03
N ALA A 618 14.26 -10.79 -19.48
CA ALA A 618 14.93 -9.65 -20.12
C ALA A 618 15.97 -10.07 -21.17
N HIS A 619 16.22 -11.37 -21.36
CA HIS A 619 17.10 -11.84 -22.42
C HIS A 619 16.52 -11.48 -23.80
N PRO A 620 17.29 -10.92 -24.75
CA PRO A 620 16.78 -10.46 -26.05
C PRO A 620 15.99 -11.52 -26.82
N ALA A 621 16.47 -12.77 -26.83
CA ALA A 621 15.77 -13.87 -27.48
C ALA A 621 14.42 -14.22 -26.81
N TYR A 622 14.27 -14.01 -25.51
CA TYR A 622 13.00 -14.23 -24.81
C TYR A 622 12.01 -13.10 -25.13
N ILE A 623 12.47 -11.85 -25.11
CA ILE A 623 11.69 -10.67 -25.51
C ILE A 623 11.17 -10.84 -26.94
N GLU A 624 12.03 -11.24 -27.87
CA GLU A 624 11.65 -11.46 -29.27
C GLU A 624 10.65 -12.62 -29.42
N LYS A 625 10.94 -13.77 -28.80
CA LYS A 625 10.08 -14.97 -28.86
C LYS A 625 8.65 -14.69 -28.43
N TYR A 626 8.47 -13.94 -27.35
CA TYR A 626 7.16 -13.62 -26.78
C TYR A 626 6.68 -12.20 -27.13
N ARG A 627 7.35 -11.48 -28.03
CA ARG A 627 7.00 -10.13 -28.50
C ARG A 627 6.70 -9.16 -27.35
N ILE A 628 7.52 -9.21 -26.30
CA ILE A 628 7.31 -8.43 -25.08
C ILE A 628 7.52 -6.95 -25.37
N ARG A 629 6.56 -6.12 -24.95
CA ARG A 629 6.68 -4.67 -24.91
C ARG A 629 6.47 -4.20 -23.48
N ALA A 630 7.38 -3.37 -22.98
CA ALA A 630 7.30 -2.73 -21.68
C ALA A 630 7.25 -1.20 -21.82
N ASP A 631 6.75 -0.51 -20.80
CA ASP A 631 6.84 0.95 -20.69
C ASP A 631 8.22 1.41 -20.16
N ASP A 632 8.38 2.72 -19.97
CA ASP A 632 9.64 3.33 -19.53
C ASP A 632 10.05 2.92 -18.10
N GLU A 633 9.09 2.45 -17.29
CA GLU A 633 9.33 1.92 -15.94
C GLU A 633 9.60 0.41 -15.97
N GLY A 634 9.51 -0.22 -17.14
CA GLY A 634 9.74 -1.64 -17.34
C GLY A 634 8.51 -2.51 -17.08
N TYR A 635 7.32 -1.96 -16.83
CA TYR A 635 6.11 -2.77 -16.71
C TYR A 635 5.66 -3.26 -18.08
N LEU A 636 5.30 -4.54 -18.17
CA LEU A 636 4.82 -5.12 -19.41
C LEU A 636 3.49 -4.48 -19.82
N VAL A 637 3.41 -4.06 -21.08
CA VAL A 637 2.23 -3.45 -21.71
C VAL A 637 1.52 -4.43 -22.64
N SER A 638 2.27 -5.32 -23.31
CA SER A 638 1.69 -6.38 -24.15
C SER A 638 2.72 -7.47 -24.42
N CYS A 639 2.27 -8.64 -24.85
CA CYS A 639 3.12 -9.71 -25.35
C CYS A 639 2.39 -10.57 -26.39
N SER A 640 2.91 -11.74 -26.72
CA SER A 640 2.31 -12.67 -27.68
C SER A 640 0.95 -13.23 -27.26
N SER A 641 0.60 -13.21 -25.96
CA SER A 641 -0.65 -13.79 -25.45
C SER A 641 -1.72 -12.76 -25.08
N TYR A 642 -1.39 -11.47 -25.03
CA TYR A 642 -2.36 -10.40 -24.73
C TYR A 642 -1.94 -9.05 -25.32
N SER A 643 -2.93 -8.26 -25.69
CA SER A 643 -2.83 -6.86 -26.14
C SER A 643 -2.83 -5.86 -24.98
N ALA A 644 -2.50 -4.60 -25.28
CA ALA A 644 -2.54 -3.54 -24.27
C ALA A 644 -3.95 -3.32 -23.70
N GLU A 645 -4.99 -3.52 -24.51
CA GLU A 645 -6.39 -3.41 -24.08
C GLU A 645 -6.78 -4.55 -23.13
N GLU A 646 -6.40 -5.79 -23.45
CA GLU A 646 -6.63 -6.95 -22.58
C GLU A 646 -5.87 -6.83 -21.26
N LEU A 647 -4.68 -6.22 -21.25
CA LEU A 647 -3.97 -5.91 -20.02
C LEU A 647 -4.77 -4.92 -19.15
N GLN A 648 -5.35 -3.87 -19.77
CA GLN A 648 -6.18 -2.92 -19.04
C GLN A 648 -7.47 -3.56 -18.53
N GLN A 649 -8.06 -4.50 -19.29
CA GLN A 649 -9.19 -5.31 -18.83
C GLN A 649 -8.82 -6.11 -17.57
N MET A 650 -7.71 -6.85 -17.59
CA MET A 650 -7.25 -7.61 -16.41
C MET A 650 -7.00 -6.70 -15.20
N LYS A 651 -6.36 -5.54 -15.41
CA LYS A 651 -6.13 -4.54 -14.35
C LYS A 651 -7.44 -3.98 -13.79
N TRP A 652 -8.41 -3.66 -14.66
CA TRP A 652 -9.71 -3.14 -14.25
C TRP A 652 -10.53 -4.17 -13.47
N ILE A 653 -10.58 -5.41 -13.95
CA ILE A 653 -11.26 -6.49 -13.24
C ILE A 653 -10.58 -6.78 -11.89
N TYR A 654 -9.26 -6.76 -11.82
CA TYR A 654 -8.55 -6.88 -10.55
C TYR A 654 -8.84 -5.71 -9.59
N HIS A 655 -8.99 -4.49 -10.10
CA HIS A 655 -9.41 -3.33 -9.29
C HIS A 655 -10.81 -3.53 -8.70
N VAL A 656 -11.77 -3.98 -9.51
CA VAL A 656 -13.13 -4.32 -9.06
C VAL A 656 -13.12 -5.47 -8.06
N HIS A 657 -12.35 -6.53 -8.32
CA HIS A 657 -12.10 -7.65 -7.40
C HIS A 657 -11.56 -7.17 -6.05
N THR A 658 -10.59 -6.24 -6.07
CA THR A 658 -9.98 -5.69 -4.85
C THR A 658 -11.02 -5.00 -3.97
N ALA A 659 -11.95 -4.24 -4.54
CA ALA A 659 -13.06 -3.66 -3.79
C ALA A 659 -14.04 -4.72 -3.28
N ALA A 660 -14.44 -5.65 -4.15
CA ALA A 660 -15.49 -6.64 -3.90
C ALA A 660 -15.07 -7.75 -2.91
N ASP A 661 -13.97 -8.45 -3.16
CA ASP A 661 -13.47 -9.55 -2.32
C ASP A 661 -12.35 -9.08 -1.38
N GLY A 662 -11.37 -8.33 -1.89
CA GLY A 662 -10.21 -7.88 -1.11
C GLY A 662 -10.63 -7.10 0.13
N TYR A 663 -11.31 -5.97 -0.06
CA TYR A 663 -11.91 -5.19 1.02
C TYR A 663 -13.26 -5.74 1.51
N SER A 664 -13.65 -6.93 1.04
CA SER A 664 -14.85 -7.67 1.47
C SER A 664 -16.19 -6.96 1.26
N ALA A 665 -16.27 -5.92 0.43
CA ALA A 665 -17.50 -5.17 0.22
C ALA A 665 -18.66 -6.03 -0.33
N LEU A 666 -18.34 -7.09 -1.10
CA LEU A 666 -19.30 -8.00 -1.72
C LEU A 666 -18.99 -9.49 -1.48
N ARG A 667 -18.03 -9.81 -0.60
CA ARG A 667 -17.57 -11.20 -0.33
C ARG A 667 -18.74 -12.17 -0.11
N TYR A 668 -19.66 -11.87 0.80
CA TYR A 668 -20.78 -12.77 1.10
C TYR A 668 -21.88 -12.78 0.03
N VAL A 669 -22.12 -11.65 -0.66
CA VAL A 669 -23.00 -11.60 -1.84
C VAL A 669 -22.48 -12.55 -2.92
N MET A 670 -21.20 -12.52 -3.25
CA MET A 670 -20.61 -13.43 -4.24
C MET A 670 -20.78 -14.90 -3.84
N ARG A 671 -20.55 -15.25 -2.56
CA ARG A 671 -20.73 -16.62 -2.07
C ARG A 671 -22.18 -17.08 -2.18
N PHE A 672 -23.13 -16.25 -1.77
CA PHE A 672 -24.56 -16.55 -1.89
C PHE A 672 -24.98 -16.79 -3.35
N LEU A 673 -24.55 -15.93 -4.27
CA LEU A 673 -24.84 -16.07 -5.70
C LEU A 673 -24.22 -17.34 -6.30
N GLN A 674 -22.99 -17.68 -5.93
CA GLN A 674 -22.33 -18.91 -6.37
C GLN A 674 -23.05 -20.16 -5.86
N TRP A 675 -23.34 -20.20 -4.56
CA TRP A 675 -23.85 -21.39 -3.91
C TRP A 675 -25.33 -21.67 -4.26
N GLU A 676 -26.19 -20.64 -4.26
CA GLU A 676 -27.64 -20.84 -4.41
C GLU A 676 -28.18 -20.51 -5.80
N HIS A 677 -27.43 -19.76 -6.61
CA HIS A 677 -27.93 -19.24 -7.88
C HIS A 677 -27.07 -19.61 -9.10
N ASP A 678 -25.99 -20.39 -8.93
CA ASP A 678 -25.09 -20.81 -10.01
C ASP A 678 -24.55 -19.62 -10.82
N ILE A 679 -24.31 -18.50 -10.14
CA ILE A 679 -23.69 -17.29 -10.71
C ILE A 679 -22.25 -17.21 -10.18
N PRO A 680 -21.23 -17.49 -11.03
CA PRO A 680 -19.83 -17.36 -10.64
C PRO A 680 -19.49 -15.93 -10.21
N ALA A 681 -18.64 -15.75 -9.20
CA ALA A 681 -18.20 -14.42 -8.77
C ALA A 681 -17.62 -13.61 -9.92
N MET A 682 -16.78 -14.21 -10.77
CA MET A 682 -16.20 -13.49 -11.90
C MET A 682 -17.26 -12.99 -12.88
N ARG A 683 -18.38 -13.71 -13.06
CA ARG A 683 -19.50 -13.20 -13.86
C ARG A 683 -20.10 -11.94 -13.22
N LEU A 684 -20.32 -11.94 -11.91
CA LEU A 684 -20.78 -10.75 -11.18
C LEU A 684 -19.79 -9.59 -11.33
N LEU A 685 -18.50 -9.83 -11.16
CA LEU A 685 -17.49 -8.78 -11.24
C LEU A 685 -17.41 -8.14 -12.64
N HIS A 686 -17.49 -8.94 -13.71
CA HIS A 686 -17.59 -8.41 -15.08
C HIS A 686 -18.88 -7.63 -15.30
N ASP A 687 -20.04 -8.14 -14.88
CA ASP A 687 -21.31 -7.44 -15.04
C ASP A 687 -21.34 -6.10 -14.26
N LEU A 688 -20.73 -6.05 -13.06
CA LEU A 688 -20.55 -4.82 -12.28
C LEU A 688 -19.57 -3.85 -12.96
N ALA A 689 -18.45 -4.36 -13.46
CA ALA A 689 -17.45 -3.58 -14.19
C ALA A 689 -18.09 -2.90 -15.42
N ASP A 690 -18.86 -3.66 -16.21
CA ASP A 690 -19.56 -3.16 -17.39
C ASP A 690 -20.61 -2.12 -17.02
N GLN A 691 -21.40 -2.35 -15.97
CA GLN A 691 -22.41 -1.40 -15.47
C GLN A 691 -21.77 -0.07 -15.07
N VAL A 692 -20.63 -0.12 -14.38
CA VAL A 692 -19.89 1.06 -13.94
C VAL A 692 -19.26 1.81 -15.10
N GLN A 693 -18.88 1.14 -16.18
CA GLN A 693 -18.29 1.79 -17.36
C GLN A 693 -19.36 2.39 -18.30
N THR A 694 -20.50 1.71 -18.46
CA THR A 694 -21.53 2.07 -19.43
C THR A 694 -22.56 3.05 -18.89
N GLU A 695 -23.02 2.86 -17.65
CA GLU A 695 -24.07 3.67 -17.01
C GLU A 695 -23.70 4.00 -15.55
N PRO A 696 -22.59 4.75 -15.30
CA PRO A 696 -22.07 5.01 -13.96
C PRO A 696 -23.06 5.74 -13.02
N ASP A 697 -23.96 6.54 -13.58
CA ASP A 697 -24.94 7.35 -12.84
C ASP A 697 -26.17 6.56 -12.38
N ARG A 698 -26.39 5.36 -12.92
CA ARG A 698 -27.57 4.54 -12.58
C ARG A 698 -27.51 4.02 -11.15
N TYR A 699 -26.31 3.68 -10.67
CA TYR A 699 -26.04 3.20 -9.32
C TYR A 699 -24.81 3.93 -8.75
N PRO A 700 -24.96 5.20 -8.34
CA PRO A 700 -23.83 6.07 -8.01
C PRO A 700 -23.07 5.63 -6.76
N ALA A 701 -23.71 5.02 -5.75
CA ALA A 701 -23.02 4.49 -4.57
C ALA A 701 -22.22 3.23 -4.94
N MET A 702 -22.80 2.36 -5.77
CA MET A 702 -22.09 1.19 -6.32
C MET A 702 -20.87 1.61 -7.15
N THR A 703 -21.06 2.57 -8.05
CA THR A 703 -19.98 3.14 -8.86
C THR A 703 -18.87 3.74 -8.00
N TRP A 704 -19.23 4.47 -6.93
CA TRP A 704 -18.25 5.02 -6.00
C TRP A 704 -17.37 3.93 -5.39
N VAL A 705 -17.99 2.88 -4.86
CA VAL A 705 -17.25 1.77 -4.23
C VAL A 705 -16.30 1.12 -5.23
N LEU A 706 -16.79 0.80 -6.42
CA LEU A 706 -16.00 0.06 -7.40
C LEU A 706 -14.91 0.91 -8.08
N ARG A 707 -15.08 2.23 -8.19
CA ARG A 707 -14.06 3.12 -8.79
C ARG A 707 -13.06 3.66 -7.78
N PHE A 708 -13.53 4.13 -6.63
CA PHE A 708 -12.75 5.01 -5.77
C PHE A 708 -12.42 4.41 -4.40
N PHE A 709 -13.14 3.40 -3.92
CA PHE A 709 -12.91 2.85 -2.57
C PHE A 709 -11.48 2.34 -2.35
N ASN A 710 -10.86 1.81 -3.41
CA ASN A 710 -9.47 1.33 -3.37
C ASN A 710 -8.46 2.41 -2.97
N THR A 711 -8.76 3.69 -3.23
CA THR A 711 -7.92 4.84 -2.83
C THR A 711 -8.53 5.63 -1.68
N GLU A 712 -9.85 5.84 -1.67
CA GLU A 712 -10.54 6.75 -0.75
C GLU A 712 -10.80 6.16 0.63
N LYS A 713 -11.05 4.84 0.70
CA LYS A 713 -11.38 4.13 1.94
C LYS A 713 -12.51 4.77 2.74
N CYS A 714 -13.48 5.35 2.03
CA CYS A 714 -14.67 5.92 2.62
C CYS A 714 -15.91 5.55 1.80
N MET A 715 -17.05 5.50 2.49
CA MET A 715 -18.36 5.30 1.88
C MET A 715 -19.25 6.51 2.19
N PRO A 716 -19.30 7.52 1.29
CA PRO A 716 -20.12 8.70 1.49
C PRO A 716 -21.60 8.35 1.66
N GLY A 717 -22.19 8.76 2.78
CA GLY A 717 -23.60 8.48 3.10
C GLY A 717 -23.84 7.08 3.67
N GLY A 718 -22.78 6.33 3.98
CA GLY A 718 -22.85 5.03 4.62
C GLY A 718 -23.10 3.85 3.67
N TRP A 719 -22.92 2.65 4.21
CA TRP A 719 -22.95 1.40 3.43
C TRP A 719 -24.34 0.97 3.00
N ARG A 720 -25.41 1.43 3.67
CA ARG A 720 -26.77 0.98 3.41
C ARG A 720 -27.21 1.23 1.97
N ARG A 721 -26.96 2.46 1.47
CA ARG A 721 -27.30 2.85 0.10
C ARG A 721 -26.58 1.98 -0.94
N PHE A 722 -25.31 1.68 -0.70
CA PHE A 722 -24.54 0.77 -1.56
C PHE A 722 -25.22 -0.60 -1.67
N TYR A 723 -25.58 -1.22 -0.55
CA TYR A 723 -26.24 -2.54 -0.57
C TYR A 723 -27.66 -2.52 -1.13
N ASP A 724 -28.38 -1.40 -0.96
CA ASP A 724 -29.69 -1.22 -1.60
C ASP A 724 -29.56 -1.12 -3.13
N GLU A 725 -28.54 -0.43 -3.65
CA GLU A 725 -28.23 -0.37 -5.09
C GLU A 725 -27.75 -1.74 -5.62
N ILE A 726 -26.95 -2.49 -4.85
CA ILE A 726 -26.58 -3.87 -5.21
C ILE A 726 -27.82 -4.76 -5.34
N ALA A 727 -28.78 -4.69 -4.41
CA ALA A 727 -30.02 -5.46 -4.50
C ALA A 727 -30.82 -5.11 -5.78
N GLN A 728 -30.90 -3.82 -6.12
CA GLN A 728 -31.55 -3.36 -7.35
C GLN A 728 -30.84 -3.87 -8.61
N PHE A 729 -29.50 -3.82 -8.61
CA PHE A 729 -28.68 -4.36 -9.68
C PHE A 729 -28.92 -5.86 -9.88
N LEU A 730 -28.91 -6.65 -8.81
CA LEU A 730 -29.16 -8.10 -8.87
C LEU A 730 -30.57 -8.42 -9.38
N ALA A 731 -31.57 -7.66 -8.95
CA ALA A 731 -32.95 -7.79 -9.44
C ALA A 731 -33.04 -7.48 -10.94
N ALA A 732 -32.39 -6.40 -11.40
CA ALA A 732 -32.42 -5.99 -12.80
C ALA A 732 -31.60 -6.92 -13.72
N ARG A 733 -30.44 -7.39 -13.27
CA ARG A 733 -29.49 -8.17 -14.08
C ARG A 733 -29.78 -9.66 -14.08
N TYR A 734 -30.20 -10.21 -12.93
CA TYR A 734 -30.37 -11.65 -12.71
C TYR A 734 -31.79 -12.05 -12.29
N GLY A 735 -32.71 -11.10 -12.11
CA GLY A 735 -34.09 -11.39 -11.67
C GLY A 735 -34.22 -11.74 -10.18
N LEU A 736 -33.15 -11.60 -9.40
CA LEU A 736 -33.12 -11.96 -7.97
C LEU A 736 -33.75 -10.86 -7.11
N GLN A 737 -34.97 -11.12 -6.64
CA GLN A 737 -35.67 -10.20 -5.74
C GLN A 737 -35.09 -10.24 -4.33
N ARG A 738 -35.20 -9.12 -3.61
CA ARG A 738 -34.77 -9.01 -2.21
C ARG A 738 -35.73 -9.76 -1.28
N ASP A 739 -35.52 -11.05 -1.14
CA ASP A 739 -36.17 -11.90 -0.15
C ASP A 739 -35.42 -11.90 1.20
N SER A 740 -35.84 -12.75 2.14
CA SER A 740 -35.21 -12.82 3.47
C SER A 740 -33.78 -13.38 3.45
N ALA A 741 -33.43 -14.22 2.48
CA ALA A 741 -32.10 -14.77 2.35
C ALA A 741 -31.14 -13.70 1.82
N LEU A 742 -31.47 -13.04 0.70
CA LEU A 742 -30.65 -11.96 0.14
C LEU A 742 -30.54 -10.79 1.13
N ASP A 743 -31.63 -10.42 1.82
CA ASP A 743 -31.59 -9.36 2.84
C ASP A 743 -30.65 -9.71 4.01
N THR A 744 -30.60 -11.00 4.40
CA THR A 744 -29.65 -11.48 5.43
C THR A 744 -28.21 -11.32 4.96
N VAL A 745 -27.90 -11.72 3.72
CA VAL A 745 -26.55 -11.61 3.14
C VAL A 745 -26.09 -10.16 3.04
N LEU A 746 -26.94 -9.29 2.47
CA LEU A 746 -26.65 -7.85 2.36
C LEU A 746 -26.45 -7.21 3.74
N THR A 747 -27.25 -7.61 4.72
CA THR A 747 -27.12 -7.14 6.11
C THR A 747 -25.81 -7.59 6.73
N VAL A 748 -25.37 -8.84 6.51
CA VAL A 748 -24.08 -9.32 7.02
C VAL A 748 -22.93 -8.54 6.41
N ASN A 749 -22.93 -8.36 5.09
CA ASN A 749 -21.94 -7.52 4.41
C ASN A 749 -21.93 -6.09 4.98
N GLU A 750 -23.09 -5.48 5.22
CA GLU A 750 -23.20 -4.15 5.84
C GLU A 750 -22.65 -4.07 7.27
N LEU A 751 -22.82 -5.14 8.06
CA LEU A 751 -22.36 -5.19 9.45
C LEU A 751 -20.84 -5.31 9.56
N VAL A 752 -20.18 -5.99 8.63
CA VAL A 752 -18.73 -6.22 8.68
C VAL A 752 -17.91 -5.04 8.14
N MET A 753 -18.55 -4.02 7.58
CA MET A 753 -17.86 -2.84 7.07
C MET A 753 -17.58 -1.82 8.19
N PRO A 754 -16.33 -1.35 8.37
CA PRO A 754 -15.97 -0.34 9.35
C PRO A 754 -16.70 0.98 9.13
N ASP A 755 -17.18 1.54 10.24
CA ASP A 755 -17.82 2.85 10.30
C ASP A 755 -17.62 3.47 11.67
N GLU A 756 -17.08 4.68 11.70
CA GLU A 756 -16.82 5.46 12.91
C GLU A 756 -18.09 6.04 13.54
N ALA A 757 -19.19 6.14 12.78
CA ALA A 757 -20.48 6.55 13.33
C ALA A 757 -21.12 5.45 14.19
N ARG A 758 -20.57 4.22 14.17
CA ARG A 758 -21.06 3.04 14.90
C ARG A 758 -20.18 2.72 16.11
N ASP A 759 -20.85 2.25 17.16
CA ASP A 759 -20.20 1.76 18.37
C ASP A 759 -20.10 0.24 18.32
N TYR A 760 -18.94 -0.31 18.71
CA TYR A 760 -18.65 -1.76 18.69
C TYR A 760 -18.37 -2.28 20.11
N PRO A 761 -18.67 -3.55 20.42
CA PRO A 761 -19.22 -4.58 19.53
C PRO A 761 -20.68 -4.32 19.15
N LEU A 762 -21.05 -4.74 17.93
CA LEU A 762 -22.40 -4.60 17.38
C LEU A 762 -22.99 -5.98 17.10
N GLY A 763 -24.19 -6.24 17.61
CA GLY A 763 -24.93 -7.49 17.37
C GLY A 763 -26.28 -7.24 16.70
N ARG A 764 -26.67 -8.11 15.78
CA ARG A 764 -27.97 -8.06 15.10
C ARG A 764 -28.59 -9.45 15.00
N GLU A 765 -29.88 -9.54 15.29
CA GLU A 765 -30.67 -10.73 15.01
C GLU A 765 -30.98 -10.78 13.51
N LEU A 766 -30.59 -11.88 12.87
CA LEU A 766 -30.83 -12.16 11.46
C LEU A 766 -31.96 -13.16 11.31
N ARG A 767 -32.69 -13.08 10.19
CA ARG A 767 -33.77 -14.03 9.88
C ARG A 767 -33.25 -15.46 9.66
N HIS A 768 -31.99 -15.59 9.25
CA HIS A 768 -31.32 -16.85 8.98
C HIS A 768 -29.93 -16.86 9.63
N ASP A 769 -29.53 -18.01 10.18
CA ASP A 769 -28.22 -18.23 10.80
C ASP A 769 -27.12 -18.29 9.73
N PHE A 770 -26.63 -17.11 9.39
CA PHE A 770 -25.58 -16.94 8.40
C PHE A 770 -24.26 -17.59 8.81
N VAL A 771 -23.95 -17.67 10.12
CA VAL A 771 -22.66 -18.24 10.59
C VAL A 771 -22.63 -19.74 10.29
N SER A 772 -23.69 -20.46 10.64
CA SER A 772 -23.81 -21.89 10.34
C SER A 772 -23.86 -22.15 8.84
N TYR A 773 -24.61 -21.33 8.09
CA TYR A 773 -24.64 -21.40 6.62
C TYR A 773 -23.24 -21.25 6.03
N PHE A 774 -22.50 -20.20 6.40
CA PHE A 774 -21.19 -19.92 5.82
C PHE A 774 -20.18 -21.02 6.16
N ARG A 775 -20.12 -21.48 7.42
CA ARG A 775 -19.19 -22.54 7.85
C ARG A 775 -19.45 -23.89 7.19
N THR A 776 -20.70 -24.16 6.81
CA THR A 776 -21.09 -25.40 6.14
C THR A 776 -20.60 -25.41 4.68
N HIS A 777 -20.65 -24.26 4.00
CA HIS A 777 -20.41 -24.19 2.56
C HIS A 777 -19.03 -23.62 2.17
N ASN A 778 -18.35 -22.86 3.05
CA ASN A 778 -17.05 -22.23 2.78
C ASN A 778 -15.89 -23.23 2.89
N ARG A 779 -15.94 -24.27 2.07
CA ARG A 779 -14.91 -25.32 1.94
C ARG A 779 -14.84 -25.79 0.49
N LEU A 780 -13.65 -26.10 0.02
CA LEU A 780 -13.46 -26.64 -1.33
C LEU A 780 -14.19 -27.99 -1.47
N GLY A 781 -14.86 -28.19 -2.61
CA GLY A 781 -15.50 -29.46 -2.96
C GLY A 781 -16.89 -29.72 -2.36
N VAL A 782 -17.48 -28.77 -1.63
CA VAL A 782 -18.88 -28.90 -1.15
C VAL A 782 -19.85 -28.78 -2.33
N THR A 783 -20.66 -29.82 -2.56
CA THR A 783 -21.64 -29.88 -3.66
C THR A 783 -23.10 -29.90 -3.18
N ASP A 784 -23.36 -30.28 -1.93
CA ASP A 784 -24.69 -30.27 -1.32
C ASP A 784 -24.96 -28.91 -0.68
N ILE A 785 -25.41 -27.94 -1.50
CA ILE A 785 -25.75 -26.60 -1.00
C ILE A 785 -27.16 -26.59 -0.43
N LYS A 786 -27.27 -26.26 0.86
CA LYS A 786 -28.55 -25.98 1.52
C LYS A 786 -28.85 -24.49 1.43
N ALA A 787 -30.05 -24.15 0.94
CA ALA A 787 -30.50 -22.77 0.86
C ALA A 787 -30.44 -22.06 2.22
N LEU A 788 -29.97 -20.81 2.26
CA LEU A 788 -29.89 -20.01 3.48
C LEU A 788 -31.25 -19.88 4.17
N SER A 789 -32.33 -19.85 3.39
CA SER A 789 -33.71 -19.82 3.89
C SER A 789 -34.11 -21.03 4.75
N SER A 790 -33.38 -22.15 4.65
CA SER A 790 -33.58 -23.35 5.48
C SER A 790 -32.94 -23.25 6.86
N TYR A 791 -32.08 -22.27 7.09
CA TYR A 791 -31.48 -21.99 8.39
C TYR A 791 -32.43 -21.10 9.20
N GLY A 792 -32.70 -21.49 10.45
CA GLY A 792 -33.52 -20.69 11.36
C GLY A 792 -32.85 -19.36 11.74
N PRO A 793 -33.49 -18.48 12.52
CA PRO A 793 -32.89 -17.21 12.95
C PRO A 793 -31.58 -17.41 13.71
N GLY A 794 -30.67 -16.44 13.58
CA GLY A 794 -29.37 -16.47 14.25
C GLY A 794 -28.83 -15.08 14.54
N ARG A 795 -28.02 -14.97 15.60
CA ARG A 795 -27.39 -13.71 15.98
C ARG A 795 -26.02 -13.56 15.32
N PHE A 796 -25.79 -12.43 14.67
CA PHE A 796 -24.49 -12.07 14.10
C PHE A 796 -23.86 -10.94 14.90
N THR A 797 -22.58 -11.08 15.25
CA THR A 797 -21.85 -10.10 16.06
C THR A 797 -20.55 -9.72 15.37
N VAL A 798 -20.25 -8.43 15.38
CA VAL A 798 -18.99 -7.86 14.89
C VAL A 798 -18.30 -7.07 15.99
N SER A 799 -16.98 -7.07 16.00
CA SER A 799 -16.14 -6.31 16.92
C SER A 799 -15.01 -5.60 16.17
N ASP A 800 -14.44 -4.55 16.80
CA ASP A 800 -13.32 -3.78 16.24
C ASP A 800 -12.12 -3.77 17.20
N PRO A 801 -11.52 -4.93 17.53
CA PRO A 801 -10.39 -5.01 18.48
C PRO A 801 -9.16 -4.23 17.99
N ASN A 802 -9.06 -4.09 16.66
CA ASN A 802 -7.93 -3.45 15.98
C ASN A 802 -8.19 -1.98 15.64
N ASN A 803 -9.36 -1.44 16.01
CA ASN A 803 -9.77 -0.06 15.79
C ASN A 803 -9.69 0.38 14.31
N ILE A 804 -10.02 -0.54 13.39
CA ILE A 804 -10.00 -0.34 11.92
C ILE A 804 -10.89 0.85 11.53
N ARG A 805 -11.99 1.07 12.27
CA ARG A 805 -12.90 2.22 12.04
C ARG A 805 -12.25 3.59 12.22
N LEU A 806 -11.11 3.67 12.91
CA LEU A 806 -10.33 4.90 13.15
C LEU A 806 -8.93 4.85 12.53
N THR A 807 -8.52 3.69 12.00
CA THR A 807 -7.15 3.52 11.52
C THR A 807 -6.93 4.21 10.17
N ASP A 808 -5.79 4.86 10.06
CA ASP A 808 -5.18 5.29 8.80
C ASP A 808 -4.43 4.10 8.18
N ILE A 809 -4.99 3.51 7.12
CA ILE A 809 -4.54 2.22 6.56
C ILE A 809 -3.16 2.35 5.90
N GLU A 810 -2.72 3.56 5.55
CA GLU A 810 -1.38 3.77 5.01
C GLU A 810 -0.27 3.32 5.98
N HIS A 811 -0.60 3.00 7.25
CA HIS A 811 0.38 2.74 8.31
C HIS A 811 0.11 1.48 9.17
N GLN A 812 -0.73 0.53 8.73
CA GLN A 812 -1.08 -0.63 9.59
C GLN A 812 0.05 -1.66 9.74
N GLN A 813 0.85 -1.92 8.71
CA GLN A 813 1.92 -2.94 8.70
C GLN A 813 3.07 -2.52 7.78
N TYR A 814 4.28 -3.00 8.09
CA TYR A 814 5.48 -2.69 7.30
C TYR A 814 5.44 -3.35 5.92
N ASP A 815 4.98 -4.60 5.84
CA ASP A 815 4.67 -5.29 4.59
C ASP A 815 3.27 -5.92 4.64
N ASN A 816 2.44 -5.65 3.64
CA ASN A 816 1.06 -6.11 3.65
C ASN A 816 0.66 -6.83 2.34
N HIS A 817 0.46 -8.14 2.43
CA HIS A 817 -0.04 -9.03 1.37
C HIS A 817 -1.50 -9.48 1.60
N GLN A 818 -2.22 -8.83 2.51
CA GLN A 818 -3.64 -9.05 2.78
C GLN A 818 -4.42 -7.73 2.82
N TYR A 819 -5.67 -7.75 2.35
CA TYR A 819 -6.55 -6.60 2.49
C TYR A 819 -7.26 -6.65 3.85
N PHE A 820 -6.80 -5.82 4.80
CA PHE A 820 -7.39 -5.72 6.15
C PHE A 820 -8.43 -4.61 6.21
N TRP A 821 -9.68 -4.96 5.93
CA TRP A 821 -10.78 -3.99 6.06
C TRP A 821 -12.05 -4.55 6.68
N GLU A 822 -12.22 -5.88 6.70
CA GLU A 822 -13.37 -6.50 7.35
C GLU A 822 -13.25 -6.46 8.88
N LEU A 823 -14.33 -6.07 9.57
CA LEU A 823 -14.43 -6.16 11.03
C LEU A 823 -14.37 -7.62 11.52
N ASN A 824 -13.87 -7.81 12.74
CA ASN A 824 -13.77 -9.14 13.32
C ASN A 824 -15.16 -9.76 13.55
N SER A 825 -15.37 -10.97 13.04
CA SER A 825 -16.63 -11.72 13.16
C SER A 825 -16.36 -13.23 13.13
N ALA A 826 -17.41 -14.04 13.34
CA ALA A 826 -17.30 -15.51 13.32
C ALA A 826 -16.98 -16.12 11.94
N VAL A 827 -16.94 -15.30 10.88
CA VAL A 827 -16.79 -15.67 9.46
C VAL A 827 -15.76 -14.80 8.72
N CYS A 828 -15.13 -13.83 9.39
CA CYS A 828 -14.06 -13.04 8.79
C CYS A 828 -12.84 -13.91 8.50
N ARG A 829 -12.03 -13.54 7.51
CA ARG A 829 -10.75 -14.22 7.29
C ARG A 829 -9.82 -14.01 8.50
N PRO A 830 -8.99 -15.00 8.87
CA PRO A 830 -7.96 -14.79 9.87
C PRO A 830 -7.03 -13.64 9.46
N GLN A 831 -6.77 -12.73 10.39
CA GLN A 831 -5.95 -11.54 10.14
C GLN A 831 -4.57 -11.71 10.78
N SER A 832 -3.50 -11.47 10.03
CA SER A 832 -2.15 -11.45 10.58
C SER A 832 -1.88 -10.12 11.28
N ILE A 833 -2.54 -9.81 12.38
CA ILE A 833 -2.28 -8.60 13.18
C ILE A 833 -2.03 -9.00 14.63
N ALA A 834 -1.19 -8.25 15.34
CA ALA A 834 -1.00 -8.49 16.76
C ALA A 834 -2.32 -8.21 17.46
N ASP A 835 -3.01 -9.26 17.91
CA ASP A 835 -4.20 -9.13 18.73
C ASP A 835 -3.85 -8.26 19.94
N ALA A 836 -4.42 -7.06 19.98
CA ALA A 836 -4.33 -6.19 21.14
C ALA A 836 -5.21 -6.77 22.25
N GLY A 837 -4.73 -7.84 22.90
CA GLY A 837 -5.25 -8.38 24.15
C GLY A 837 -6.75 -8.67 24.12
N ILE A 838 -7.13 -9.82 23.57
CA ILE A 838 -8.29 -10.55 24.08
C ILE A 838 -7.73 -11.80 24.71
N ASP A 839 -7.73 -11.81 26.04
CA ASP A 839 -7.70 -13.03 26.83
C ASP A 839 -8.83 -13.90 26.29
N SER A 840 -8.49 -14.94 25.53
CA SER A 840 -9.45 -15.93 25.06
C SER A 840 -9.91 -16.73 26.26
N GLY A 841 -10.83 -16.12 27.02
CA GLY A 841 -11.53 -16.76 28.11
C GLY A 841 -12.14 -18.06 27.61
N ASN A 842 -11.58 -19.17 28.08
CA ASN A 842 -12.13 -20.52 28.14
C ASN A 842 -13.14 -20.90 27.05
N ASP A 843 -12.70 -21.71 26.08
CA ASP A 843 -13.50 -22.83 25.56
C ASP A 843 -12.71 -23.91 24.79
N THR A 844 -11.37 -23.97 24.91
CA THR A 844 -10.55 -25.01 24.26
C THR A 844 -10.13 -26.17 25.18
N ALA A 845 -10.67 -26.24 26.41
CA ALA A 845 -10.23 -27.23 27.40
C ALA A 845 -10.98 -28.60 27.39
N GLU A 846 -12.03 -28.81 26.59
CA GLU A 846 -12.84 -30.05 26.70
C GLU A 846 -12.78 -31.05 25.53
N VAL A 847 -12.00 -30.83 24.47
CA VAL A 847 -11.93 -31.79 23.33
C VAL A 847 -10.72 -32.75 23.41
N GLY A 848 -9.86 -32.62 24.43
CA GLY A 848 -8.61 -33.39 24.55
C GLY A 848 -8.66 -34.69 25.38
N GLN A 849 -9.81 -35.08 25.95
CA GLN A 849 -9.90 -36.27 26.83
C GLN A 849 -10.97 -37.28 26.39
N ARG A 850 -10.95 -37.73 25.13
CA ARG A 850 -11.58 -39.00 24.70
C ARG A 850 -10.78 -39.68 23.59
N ALA A 851 -9.51 -39.99 23.87
CA ALA A 851 -8.71 -40.92 23.08
C ALA A 851 -7.66 -41.61 23.97
N ALA A 852 -8.13 -42.27 25.03
CA ALA A 852 -7.40 -43.28 25.78
C ALA A 852 -8.43 -44.21 26.41
N GLY A 853 -8.78 -45.23 25.65
CA GLY A 853 -9.73 -46.29 25.96
C GLY A 853 -9.70 -47.30 24.83
#